data_AF-A0A6V7L6L3-F1
#
_entry.id   AF-A0A6V7L6L3-F1
#
_cell.length_a   1.000
_cell.length_b   1.000
_cell.length_c   1.000
_cell.angle_alpha   90.00
_cell.angle_beta   90.00
_cell.angle_gamma   90.00
#
_symmetry.space_group_name_H-M   'P 1'
#
loop_
_entity.id
_entity.type
_entity.pdbx_description
1 polymer ?
#
loop_
_entity_poly.entity_id
_entity_poly.type
_entity_poly.pdbx_seq_one_letter_code
_entity_poly.pdbx_strand_id
1 'polypeptide(L)'
;IYQGDEKEFHQLHEQIIRNNKCSPLPGQPNYGIVVSLRVLHGELSQVREENPLLFKNICLTRKLGFSDVIMPGDVRNDLYLKLDRGEFERGGKSTGKNIEVTMLVLDAEGQPLEDCLYGAAGMEGSSEYQSHVIYHHNSPTWAETVRLAVPIDKFYGSHIRFEFRHCSTREKNDKKLFDFAFVRLMDPDGGATIQDGLHELYIYRCEDRAKLDSLSYLSLPSNAREPNCPGVPPFTRSPKEAVFITTLLCSTKLTQNVDILSLLQWKAHPDKISEALGRVLRLDGEELVKFMQDILDALFAMFHTEDGNSTAHSGLVFQVLVSIFSLLEDSKFEHFKPVMDAYISGHFAAALVYKGLISSVQHCADWVTAAEKQEPIMKCFRSLEYIFKFIIQSRLLFARATAGQYEDSFKMDLFCVFVALNKMLTIPYEMVVPSQQALLLSISAVFEQLTQVLQIQEVAKLTCTMLDSIPREPAPQLVQAKLTAIKNLVTGSLFQDDESRNLLLGTICRHLKIHLARREELRMCTDILGEILSFLHKRGRDTDKVNNCIQHDIETLCVSLLDILVQTILIIINTNGPILGCLVACLIGLLQQLDEYHYARLWEELTRSGERKPLKDFLLRVFLVLKELVRQEVFPPDWLVLRMQANHIILESLKELAQPLAFKFRQIHFDSQLWSMYFNLAVAYLTQPSLQLEQFSEVKREKILEKYGDMRVLMGFQILSMWSSLGEKQLEFIPGMVGPFLEVTLVPESELRKATLHIFFDMMECEQRARGSFKSVESELIDKLDILISENKGDDEYRQLFNT
;
A
#
# COMPACT_ATOMS: atom_id res chain seq x y z
N ILE A 1 -11.29 42.96 -26.17
CA ILE A 1 -12.71 43.09 -25.81
C ILE A 1 -13.47 42.14 -26.72
N TYR A 2 -14.28 41.27 -26.14
CA TYR A 2 -15.28 40.53 -26.90
C TYR A 2 -16.59 41.34 -26.83
N GLN A 3 -17.19 41.68 -27.96
CA GLN A 3 -18.51 42.31 -28.05
C GLN A 3 -19.49 41.23 -28.52
N GLY A 4 -20.55 40.99 -27.76
CA GLY A 4 -21.58 40.01 -28.08
C GLY A 4 -22.98 40.60 -27.91
N ASP A 5 -23.94 40.07 -28.67
CA ASP A 5 -25.36 40.40 -28.50
C ASP A 5 -25.87 39.82 -27.17
N GLU A 6 -26.83 40.50 -26.53
CA GLU A 6 -27.44 40.05 -25.26
C GLU A 6 -28.02 38.61 -25.35
N LYS A 7 -28.54 38.23 -26.53
CA LYS A 7 -29.05 36.87 -26.80
C LYS A 7 -27.96 35.78 -26.75
N GLU A 8 -26.68 36.14 -26.87
CA GLU A 8 -25.54 35.22 -26.86
C GLU A 8 -24.80 35.24 -25.52
N PHE A 9 -25.26 36.05 -24.55
CA PHE A 9 -24.58 36.23 -23.27
C PHE A 9 -24.33 34.90 -22.53
N HIS A 10 -25.27 33.96 -22.66
CA HIS A 10 -25.15 32.62 -22.09
C HIS A 10 -23.92 31.81 -22.59
N GLN A 11 -23.41 32.11 -23.78
CA GLN A 11 -22.22 31.47 -24.39
C GLN A 11 -20.94 32.31 -24.24
N LEU A 12 -21.01 33.45 -23.57
CA LEU A 12 -19.89 34.39 -23.49
C LEU A 12 -18.59 33.73 -22.99
N HIS A 13 -18.69 32.84 -22.00
CA HIS A 13 -17.54 32.11 -21.45
C HIS A 13 -16.90 31.16 -22.49
N GLU A 14 -17.70 30.40 -23.25
CA GLU A 14 -17.18 29.56 -24.34
C GLU A 14 -16.55 30.40 -25.46
N GLN A 15 -17.18 31.52 -25.79
CA GLN A 15 -16.68 32.44 -26.82
C GLN A 15 -15.34 33.07 -26.41
N ILE A 16 -15.15 33.38 -25.12
CA ILE A 16 -13.87 33.84 -24.56
C ILE A 16 -12.82 32.73 -24.63
N ILE A 17 -13.16 31.50 -24.23
CA ILE A 17 -12.22 30.36 -24.25
C ILE A 17 -11.77 30.04 -25.68
N ARG A 18 -12.68 30.09 -26.66
CA ARG A 18 -12.37 29.78 -28.07
C ARG A 18 -11.58 30.90 -28.76
N ASN A 19 -11.70 32.16 -28.33
CA ASN A 19 -11.04 33.30 -28.97
C ASN A 19 -9.84 33.84 -28.17
N ASN A 20 -8.62 33.47 -28.58
CA ASN A 20 -7.36 33.91 -27.97
C ASN A 20 -6.94 35.38 -28.26
N LYS A 21 -7.78 36.21 -28.89
CA LYS A 21 -7.41 37.60 -29.25
C LYS A 21 -8.25 38.62 -28.47
N CYS A 22 -7.63 39.24 -27.47
CA CYS A 22 -8.21 40.33 -26.70
C CYS A 22 -7.53 41.66 -27.01
N SER A 23 -8.24 42.61 -27.62
CA SER A 23 -7.76 43.99 -27.76
C SER A 23 -7.96 44.80 -26.46
N PRO A 24 -6.98 45.60 -26.00
CA PRO A 24 -7.12 46.50 -24.84
C PRO A 24 -8.02 47.70 -25.18
N LEU A 25 -8.80 48.18 -24.19
CA LEU A 25 -9.65 49.37 -24.27
C LEU A 25 -8.79 50.65 -24.14
N PRO A 26 -8.87 51.61 -25.07
CA PRO A 26 -8.42 52.96 -24.83
C PRO A 26 -9.54 53.76 -24.13
N GLY A 27 -9.39 53.99 -22.82
CA GLY A 27 -10.28 54.85 -22.01
C GLY A 27 -10.68 54.24 -20.66
N GLN A 28 -10.94 55.09 -19.66
CA GLN A 28 -11.52 54.72 -18.35
C GLN A 28 -12.96 55.27 -18.21
N PRO A 29 -13.82 54.65 -17.38
CA PRO A 29 -13.55 53.49 -16.55
C PRO A 29 -14.03 52.19 -17.21
N ASN A 30 -13.15 51.18 -17.27
CA ASN A 30 -13.49 49.85 -17.75
C ASN A 30 -13.96 49.02 -16.55
N TYR A 31 -15.27 48.82 -16.42
CA TYR A 31 -15.81 47.75 -15.58
C TYR A 31 -15.37 46.41 -16.20
N GLY A 32 -14.68 45.57 -15.41
CA GLY A 32 -14.14 44.31 -15.89
C GLY A 32 -13.95 43.30 -14.77
N ILE A 33 -13.97 42.03 -15.13
CA ILE A 33 -13.71 40.90 -14.22
C ILE A 33 -12.26 40.48 -14.40
N VAL A 34 -11.49 40.43 -13.32
CA VAL A 34 -10.13 39.86 -13.30
C VAL A 34 -10.22 38.46 -12.70
N VAL A 35 -9.71 37.47 -13.43
CA VAL A 35 -9.67 36.07 -12.98
C VAL A 35 -8.21 35.67 -12.75
N SER A 36 -7.91 35.16 -11.57
CA SER A 36 -6.60 34.58 -11.22
C SER A 36 -6.81 33.17 -10.66
N LEU A 37 -5.99 32.22 -11.09
CA LEU A 37 -6.03 30.84 -10.60
C LEU A 37 -4.85 30.57 -9.66
N ARG A 38 -5.14 30.03 -8.48
CA ARG A 38 -4.13 29.50 -7.55
C ARG A 38 -4.58 28.14 -7.06
N VAL A 39 -3.72 27.14 -7.21
CA VAL A 39 -3.97 25.77 -6.73
C VAL A 39 -3.41 25.64 -5.31
N LEU A 40 -4.22 25.09 -4.40
CA LEU A 40 -3.85 24.75 -3.03
C LEU A 40 -4.05 23.25 -2.85
N HIS A 41 -3.14 22.60 -2.12
CA HIS A 41 -3.18 21.14 -1.90
C HIS A 41 -3.54 20.85 -0.44
N GLY A 42 -4.34 19.81 -0.21
CA GLY A 42 -4.80 19.38 1.12
C GLY A 42 -6.30 19.56 1.34
N GLU A 43 -6.79 19.11 2.50
CA GLU A 43 -8.20 19.28 2.90
C GLU A 43 -8.53 20.74 3.17
N LEU A 44 -9.78 21.14 2.95
CA LEU A 44 -10.22 22.53 3.10
C LEU A 44 -9.96 23.08 4.53
N SER A 45 -10.12 22.24 5.56
CA SER A 45 -9.82 22.57 6.96
C SER A 45 -8.36 22.99 7.13
N GLN A 46 -7.43 22.13 6.73
CA GLN A 46 -5.99 22.36 6.79
C GLN A 46 -5.57 23.56 5.95
N VAL A 47 -6.04 23.64 4.70
CA VAL A 47 -5.72 24.74 3.79
C VAL A 47 -6.17 26.08 4.36
N ARG A 48 -7.32 26.11 5.07
CA ARG A 48 -7.82 27.31 5.75
C ARG A 48 -6.95 27.71 6.94
N GLU A 49 -6.46 26.73 7.70
CA GLU A 49 -5.56 26.97 8.84
C GLU A 49 -4.19 27.47 8.38
N GLU A 50 -3.65 26.92 7.29
CA GLU A 50 -2.35 27.33 6.72
C GLU A 50 -2.42 28.67 5.98
N ASN A 51 -3.60 29.06 5.47
CA ASN A 51 -3.79 30.26 4.65
C ASN A 51 -4.94 31.17 5.14
N PRO A 52 -4.99 31.56 6.42
CA PRO A 52 -6.16 32.23 7.00
C PRO A 52 -6.47 33.59 6.35
N LEU A 53 -5.44 34.29 5.87
CA LEU A 53 -5.60 35.58 5.19
C LEU A 53 -6.24 35.45 3.80
N LEU A 54 -6.05 34.33 3.10
CA LEU A 54 -6.69 34.10 1.80
C LEU A 54 -8.21 33.97 1.97
N PHE A 55 -8.68 33.27 3.01
CA PHE A 55 -10.10 32.94 3.19
C PHE A 55 -10.95 34.01 3.88
N LYS A 56 -10.37 35.15 4.28
CA LYS A 56 -11.07 36.16 5.10
C LYS A 56 -12.28 36.80 4.40
N ASN A 57 -12.24 36.96 3.07
CA ASN A 57 -13.29 37.63 2.27
C ASN A 57 -13.63 36.86 0.98
N ILE A 58 -13.51 35.53 0.99
CA ILE A 58 -13.81 34.69 -0.18
C ILE A 58 -15.14 33.97 0.04
N CYS A 59 -16.00 34.01 -0.97
CA CYS A 59 -17.16 33.13 -1.00
C CYS A 59 -16.75 31.71 -1.45
N LEU A 60 -17.11 30.70 -0.66
CA LEU A 60 -16.83 29.31 -0.96
C LEU A 60 -17.91 28.73 -1.87
N THR A 61 -17.54 28.37 -3.09
CA THR A 61 -18.40 27.60 -4.00
C THR A 61 -18.00 26.13 -3.97
N ARG A 62 -18.94 25.24 -3.64
CA ARG A 62 -18.69 23.79 -3.67
C ARG A 62 -18.64 23.30 -5.13
N LYS A 63 -17.83 22.26 -5.38
CA LYS A 63 -17.78 21.56 -6.68
C LYS A 63 -19.21 21.13 -7.09
N LEU A 64 -19.57 21.30 -8.36
CA LEU A 64 -20.77 20.68 -8.92
C LEU A 64 -20.51 19.17 -9.01
N GLY A 65 -21.33 18.37 -8.34
CA GLY A 65 -21.02 16.97 -8.02
C GLY A 65 -20.25 16.83 -6.70
N PHE A 66 -19.68 15.66 -6.44
CA PHE A 66 -18.98 15.38 -5.19
C PHE A 66 -17.46 15.60 -5.29
N SER A 67 -16.85 15.87 -4.14
CA SER A 67 -15.42 15.64 -3.97
C SER A 67 -15.12 14.17 -4.24
N ASP A 68 -13.88 13.87 -4.60
CA ASP A 68 -13.50 12.49 -4.94
C ASP A 68 -13.64 11.57 -3.70
N VAL A 69 -13.50 12.15 -2.50
CA VAL A 69 -13.75 11.50 -1.21
C VAL A 69 -14.90 12.21 -0.48
N ILE A 70 -15.83 11.44 0.08
CA ILE A 70 -16.91 11.91 0.96
C ILE A 70 -16.69 11.29 2.34
N MET A 71 -16.43 12.10 3.37
CA MET A 71 -16.18 11.56 4.71
C MET A 71 -17.49 11.16 5.39
N PRO A 72 -17.49 10.14 6.27
CA PRO A 72 -18.71 9.76 6.99
C PRO A 72 -19.18 10.92 7.87
N GLY A 73 -20.49 11.20 7.85
CA GLY A 73 -21.08 12.37 8.50
C GLY A 73 -21.14 13.64 7.64
N ASP A 74 -20.50 13.70 6.46
CA ASP A 74 -20.64 14.83 5.54
C ASP A 74 -22.04 14.85 4.92
N VAL A 75 -22.87 15.77 5.39
CA VAL A 75 -24.22 15.97 4.86
C VAL A 75 -24.22 17.02 3.76
N ARG A 76 -24.64 16.62 2.56
CA ARG A 76 -24.91 17.53 1.44
C ARG A 76 -26.26 17.19 0.82
N ASN A 77 -27.05 18.22 0.53
CA ASN A 77 -28.31 18.10 -0.19
C ASN A 77 -28.55 19.34 -1.04
N ASP A 78 -27.75 19.49 -2.10
CA ASP A 78 -27.91 20.60 -3.04
C ASP A 78 -28.55 20.07 -4.34
N LEU A 79 -29.65 20.67 -4.78
CA LEU A 79 -30.19 20.46 -6.13
C LEU A 79 -29.82 21.65 -7.00
N TYR A 80 -29.03 21.45 -8.04
CA TYR A 80 -28.74 22.49 -9.02
C TYR A 80 -29.75 22.41 -10.15
N LEU A 81 -30.43 23.51 -10.43
CA LEU A 81 -31.34 23.65 -11.55
C LEU A 81 -30.83 24.72 -12.48
N LYS A 82 -30.60 24.35 -13.74
CA LYS A 82 -30.29 25.29 -14.81
C LYS A 82 -31.54 25.54 -15.63
N LEU A 83 -31.99 26.80 -15.66
CA LEU A 83 -33.00 27.27 -16.58
C LEU A 83 -32.35 27.45 -17.94
N ASP A 84 -32.47 26.47 -18.84
CA ASP A 84 -31.74 26.46 -20.11
C ASP A 84 -32.37 27.42 -21.12
N ARG A 85 -33.56 27.06 -21.62
CA ARG A 85 -34.27 27.82 -22.67
C ARG A 85 -35.77 27.60 -22.62
N GLY A 86 -36.52 28.48 -23.26
CA GLY A 86 -37.96 28.31 -23.48
C GLY A 86 -38.31 28.50 -24.95
N GLU A 87 -39.44 27.95 -25.37
CA GLU A 87 -40.00 28.09 -26.71
C GLU A 87 -41.46 28.55 -26.58
N PHE A 88 -41.75 29.76 -27.06
CA PHE A 88 -43.05 30.41 -26.90
C PHE A 88 -43.61 30.87 -28.25
N GLU A 89 -44.93 30.84 -28.38
CA GLU A 89 -45.62 31.37 -29.54
C GLU A 89 -45.70 32.91 -29.46
N ARG A 90 -45.57 33.56 -30.63
CA ARG A 90 -45.72 35.02 -30.77
C ARG A 90 -47.15 35.51 -30.47
N GLY A 91 -48.14 34.62 -30.46
CA GLY A 91 -49.53 34.96 -30.14
C GLY A 91 -50.10 36.11 -30.99
N GLY A 92 -49.79 36.14 -32.29
CA GLY A 92 -50.29 37.16 -33.22
C GLY A 92 -49.62 38.54 -33.17
N LYS A 93 -48.60 38.75 -32.31
CA LYS A 93 -47.83 40.01 -32.24
C LYS A 93 -46.74 40.11 -33.33
N SER A 94 -46.40 41.32 -33.75
CA SER A 94 -45.34 41.59 -34.75
C SER A 94 -43.92 41.41 -34.21
N THR A 95 -43.70 41.66 -32.90
CA THR A 95 -42.43 41.50 -32.19
C THR A 95 -42.49 40.35 -31.20
N GLY A 96 -41.34 39.80 -30.80
CA GLY A 96 -41.30 38.76 -29.77
C GLY A 96 -41.72 39.25 -28.38
N LYS A 97 -42.18 38.34 -27.53
CA LYS A 97 -42.47 38.60 -26.12
C LYS A 97 -41.15 38.84 -25.37
N ASN A 98 -41.20 39.73 -24.38
CA ASN A 98 -40.16 39.86 -23.36
C ASN A 98 -40.62 39.02 -22.18
N ILE A 99 -39.91 37.93 -21.89
CA ILE A 99 -40.37 36.90 -20.98
C ILE A 99 -39.46 36.87 -19.75
N GLU A 100 -40.06 37.04 -18.59
CA GLU A 100 -39.43 36.78 -17.29
C GLU A 100 -40.01 35.48 -16.74
N VAL A 101 -39.12 34.64 -16.20
CA VAL A 101 -39.51 33.42 -15.48
C VAL A 101 -39.37 33.69 -13.99
N THR A 102 -40.44 33.49 -13.25
CA THR A 102 -40.39 33.44 -11.78
C THR A 102 -40.39 31.98 -11.34
N MET A 103 -39.33 31.55 -10.69
CA MET A 103 -39.17 30.21 -10.12
C MET A 103 -39.52 30.24 -8.63
N LEU A 104 -40.38 29.30 -8.21
CA LEU A 104 -40.80 29.11 -6.83
C LEU A 104 -40.59 27.64 -6.45
N VAL A 105 -40.06 27.38 -5.26
CA VAL A 105 -40.06 26.03 -4.67
C VAL A 105 -41.17 25.99 -3.63
N LEU A 106 -42.10 25.06 -3.81
CA LEU A 106 -43.31 24.94 -3.01
C LEU A 106 -43.30 23.60 -2.26
N ASP A 107 -43.77 23.60 -1.02
CA ASP A 107 -44.00 22.36 -0.25
C ASP A 107 -45.28 21.63 -0.67
N ALA A 108 -45.59 20.53 0.01
CA ALA A 108 -46.76 19.69 -0.27
C ALA A 108 -48.09 20.46 -0.08
N GLU A 109 -48.11 21.48 0.78
CA GLU A 109 -49.23 22.36 1.05
C GLU A 109 -49.27 23.59 0.11
N GLY A 110 -48.30 23.72 -0.79
CA GLY A 110 -48.23 24.81 -1.77
C GLY A 110 -47.67 26.11 -1.21
N GLN A 111 -47.02 26.09 -0.04
CA GLN A 111 -46.36 27.25 0.53
C GLN A 111 -44.92 27.38 -0.01
N PRO A 112 -44.46 28.61 -0.34
CA PRO A 112 -43.07 28.84 -0.73
C PRO A 112 -42.09 28.47 0.37
N LEU A 113 -41.07 27.68 0.02
CA LEU A 113 -39.95 27.41 0.92
C LEU A 113 -39.06 28.66 1.00
N GLU A 114 -38.97 29.23 2.21
CA GLU A 114 -38.13 30.40 2.49
C GLU A 114 -36.63 30.09 2.32
N ASP A 115 -35.89 31.07 1.83
CA ASP A 115 -34.42 31.05 1.69
C ASP A 115 -33.84 29.82 0.96
N CYS A 116 -34.61 29.25 0.03
CA CYS A 116 -34.27 28.00 -0.65
C CYS A 116 -33.48 28.22 -1.96
N LEU A 117 -33.69 29.36 -2.64
CA LEU A 117 -33.12 29.63 -3.96
C LEU A 117 -31.90 30.55 -3.87
N TYR A 118 -30.79 30.12 -4.48
CA TYR A 118 -29.52 30.86 -4.54
C TYR A 118 -29.05 30.98 -5.99
N GLY A 119 -29.09 32.19 -6.54
CA GLY A 119 -28.72 32.45 -7.94
C GLY A 119 -27.20 32.52 -8.20
N ALA A 120 -26.40 32.81 -7.17
CA ALA A 120 -24.94 32.81 -7.25
C ALA A 120 -24.33 32.55 -5.87
N ALA A 121 -23.07 32.14 -5.84
CA ALA A 121 -22.34 31.99 -4.59
C ALA A 121 -22.20 33.34 -3.88
N GLY A 122 -22.58 33.40 -2.60
CA GLY A 122 -22.48 34.60 -1.76
C GLY A 122 -23.71 35.51 -1.80
N MET A 123 -24.71 35.15 -2.59
CA MET A 123 -26.05 35.76 -2.50
C MET A 123 -26.79 35.19 -1.28
N GLU A 124 -27.66 36.01 -0.67
CA GLU A 124 -28.60 35.55 0.33
C GLU A 124 -29.67 34.64 -0.31
N GLY A 125 -30.24 33.75 0.50
CA GLY A 125 -31.35 32.90 0.06
C GLY A 125 -32.57 33.73 -0.30
N SER A 126 -33.39 33.21 -1.21
CA SER A 126 -34.65 33.83 -1.61
C SER A 126 -35.74 32.77 -1.77
N SER A 127 -37.00 33.17 -1.56
CA SER A 127 -38.17 32.30 -1.78
C SER A 127 -38.62 32.27 -3.25
N GLU A 128 -38.19 33.26 -4.03
CA GLU A 128 -38.44 33.36 -5.47
C GLU A 128 -37.19 33.79 -6.22
N TYR A 129 -36.98 33.23 -7.42
CA TYR A 129 -35.92 33.64 -8.34
C TYR A 129 -36.53 34.16 -9.63
N GLN A 130 -36.05 35.33 -10.10
CA GLN A 130 -36.52 35.97 -11.32
C GLN A 130 -35.40 35.94 -12.37
N SER A 131 -35.70 35.39 -13.55
CA SER A 131 -34.72 35.31 -14.65
C SER A 131 -34.43 36.67 -15.28
N HIS A 132 -33.33 36.76 -16.03
CA HIS A 132 -33.14 37.89 -16.93
C HIS A 132 -34.15 37.86 -18.09
N VAL A 133 -34.38 39.03 -18.70
CA VAL A 133 -35.35 39.22 -19.78
C VAL A 133 -34.62 39.53 -21.08
N ILE A 134 -34.66 38.60 -22.04
CA ILE A 134 -34.08 38.81 -23.37
C ILE A 134 -35.06 39.57 -24.26
N TYR A 135 -34.66 40.73 -24.76
CA TYR A 135 -35.53 41.62 -25.50
C TYR A 135 -36.04 41.01 -26.83
N HIS A 136 -37.35 41.02 -27.03
CA HIS A 136 -38.06 40.55 -28.23
C HIS A 136 -37.70 39.13 -28.70
N HIS A 137 -37.46 38.22 -27.76
CA HIS A 137 -37.00 36.87 -28.05
C HIS A 137 -38.01 35.83 -27.57
N ASN A 138 -38.70 35.12 -28.49
CA ASN A 138 -39.68 34.08 -28.12
C ASN A 138 -39.07 32.70 -27.86
N SER A 139 -37.77 32.54 -28.12
CA SER A 139 -37.03 31.32 -27.81
C SER A 139 -35.84 31.62 -26.88
N PRO A 140 -36.06 32.29 -25.73
CA PRO A 140 -34.96 32.81 -24.92
C PRO A 140 -34.10 31.67 -24.40
N THR A 141 -32.78 31.85 -24.42
CA THR A 141 -31.82 30.94 -23.78
C THR A 141 -31.18 31.68 -22.62
N TRP A 142 -31.63 31.36 -21.40
CA TRP A 142 -31.16 32.00 -20.17
C TRP A 142 -29.84 31.39 -19.71
N ALA A 143 -29.76 30.06 -19.69
CA ALA A 143 -28.66 29.29 -19.13
C ALA A 143 -28.27 29.68 -17.69
N GLU A 144 -29.26 30.07 -16.89
CA GLU A 144 -29.07 30.53 -15.51
C GLU A 144 -29.12 29.32 -14.56
N THR A 145 -28.06 29.12 -13.77
CA THR A 145 -27.99 28.03 -12.79
C THR A 145 -28.35 28.54 -11.40
N VAL A 146 -29.38 27.96 -10.80
CA VAL A 146 -29.86 28.26 -9.45
C VAL A 146 -29.63 27.03 -8.57
N ARG A 147 -29.08 27.25 -7.37
CA ARG A 147 -28.95 26.20 -6.35
C ARG A 147 -30.18 26.23 -5.46
N LEU A 148 -30.81 25.07 -5.30
CA LEU A 148 -31.96 24.83 -4.43
C LEU A 148 -31.50 24.08 -3.18
N ALA A 149 -31.68 24.71 -2.03
CA ALA A 149 -31.34 24.16 -0.71
C ALA A 149 -32.60 23.64 0.01
N VAL A 150 -33.27 22.65 -0.59
CA VAL A 150 -34.51 22.07 -0.05
C VAL A 150 -34.19 21.22 1.18
N PRO A 151 -34.84 21.44 2.34
CA PRO A 151 -34.71 20.57 3.50
C PRO A 151 -35.09 19.12 3.16
N ILE A 152 -34.31 18.14 3.64
CA ILE A 152 -34.47 16.72 3.29
C ILE A 152 -35.86 16.20 3.67
N ASP A 153 -36.35 16.59 4.85
CA ASP A 153 -37.66 16.23 5.39
C ASP A 153 -38.83 16.80 4.58
N LYS A 154 -38.63 17.93 3.90
CA LYS A 154 -39.63 18.57 3.03
C LYS A 154 -39.49 18.19 1.55
N PHE A 155 -38.46 17.44 1.18
CA PHE A 155 -38.18 17.13 -0.23
C PHE A 155 -39.30 16.27 -0.84
N TYR A 156 -39.85 15.33 -0.08
CA TYR A 156 -41.03 14.56 -0.48
C TYR A 156 -42.27 15.47 -0.56
N GLY A 157 -42.99 15.41 -1.67
CA GLY A 157 -44.17 16.25 -1.92
C GLY A 157 -43.87 17.67 -2.41
N SER A 158 -42.63 18.16 -2.28
CA SER A 158 -42.24 19.46 -2.84
C SER A 158 -42.11 19.44 -4.37
N HIS A 159 -42.34 20.60 -4.99
CA HIS A 159 -42.23 20.82 -6.43
C HIS A 159 -41.74 22.23 -6.76
N ILE A 160 -41.26 22.39 -7.99
CA ILE A 160 -40.84 23.68 -8.53
C ILE A 160 -41.91 24.17 -9.49
N ARG A 161 -42.34 25.41 -9.33
CA ARG A 161 -43.27 26.09 -10.25
C ARG A 161 -42.56 27.23 -10.97
N PHE A 162 -42.71 27.27 -12.28
CA PHE A 162 -42.22 28.31 -13.17
C PHE A 162 -43.40 29.14 -13.66
N GLU A 163 -43.41 30.43 -13.36
CA GLU A 163 -44.47 31.36 -13.76
C GLU A 163 -43.92 32.29 -14.86
N PHE A 164 -44.55 32.31 -16.03
CA PHE A 164 -44.10 33.09 -17.18
C PHE A 164 -44.85 34.42 -17.24
N ARG A 165 -44.10 35.52 -17.15
CA ARG A 165 -44.63 36.88 -17.16
C ARG A 165 -44.14 37.66 -18.36
N HIS A 166 -45.03 38.42 -18.98
CA HIS A 166 -44.64 39.36 -20.02
C HIS A 166 -44.25 40.71 -19.42
N CYS A 167 -43.03 41.17 -19.72
CA CYS A 167 -42.51 42.46 -19.27
C CYS A 167 -42.67 43.55 -20.35
N SER A 168 -43.52 44.54 -20.07
CA SER A 168 -43.70 45.70 -20.94
C SER A 168 -42.49 46.64 -20.86
N THR A 169 -41.98 47.11 -21.99
CA THR A 169 -40.95 48.17 -22.03
C THR A 169 -41.51 49.56 -21.73
N ARG A 170 -42.83 49.74 -21.83
CA ARG A 170 -43.50 51.05 -21.62
C ARG A 170 -43.96 51.23 -20.17
N GLU A 171 -44.26 50.14 -19.46
CA GLU A 171 -44.82 50.15 -18.11
C GLU A 171 -44.02 49.19 -17.22
N LYS A 172 -43.01 49.73 -16.51
CA LYS A 172 -42.01 48.93 -15.78
C LYS A 172 -42.59 48.03 -14.66
N ASN A 173 -43.80 48.31 -14.17
CA ASN A 173 -44.43 47.56 -13.08
C ASN A 173 -45.59 46.64 -13.52
N ASP A 174 -45.99 46.65 -14.80
CA ASP A 174 -47.09 45.81 -15.32
C ASP A 174 -46.54 44.48 -15.87
N LYS A 175 -46.24 43.54 -14.96
CA LYS A 175 -45.83 42.17 -15.32
C LYS A 175 -47.06 41.27 -15.33
N LYS A 176 -47.50 40.83 -16.51
CA LYS A 176 -48.69 39.99 -16.67
C LYS A 176 -48.34 38.52 -16.80
N LEU A 177 -48.86 37.70 -15.88
CA LEU A 177 -48.81 36.23 -15.98
C LEU A 177 -49.62 35.79 -17.20
N PHE A 178 -49.09 34.85 -17.98
CA PHE A 178 -49.83 34.28 -19.11
C PHE A 178 -49.78 32.75 -19.14
N ASP A 179 -48.68 32.14 -18.68
CA ASP A 179 -48.51 30.70 -18.63
C ASP A 179 -47.73 30.27 -17.37
N PHE A 180 -47.72 28.97 -17.07
CA PHE A 180 -46.85 28.36 -16.07
C PHE A 180 -46.39 26.95 -16.48
N ALA A 181 -45.34 26.46 -15.84
CA ALA A 181 -44.89 25.07 -15.88
C ALA A 181 -44.53 24.61 -14.46
N PHE A 182 -44.38 23.30 -14.23
CA PHE A 182 -43.95 22.78 -12.94
C PHE A 182 -43.21 21.46 -13.08
N VAL A 183 -42.49 21.04 -12.03
CA VAL A 183 -41.86 19.71 -11.94
C VAL A 183 -41.81 19.26 -10.48
N ARG A 184 -42.11 17.98 -10.22
CA ARG A 184 -42.05 17.39 -8.88
C ARG A 184 -40.61 17.01 -8.54
N LEU A 185 -40.19 17.20 -7.29
CA LEU A 185 -38.83 16.86 -6.87
C LEU A 185 -38.62 15.37 -6.65
N MET A 186 -39.69 14.63 -6.34
CA MET A 186 -39.65 13.19 -6.06
C MET A 186 -40.86 12.49 -6.67
N ASP A 187 -40.66 11.26 -7.14
CA ASP A 187 -41.72 10.41 -7.67
C ASP A 187 -42.70 10.00 -6.56
N PRO A 188 -44.03 10.26 -6.72
CA PRO A 188 -45.04 9.87 -5.73
C PRO A 188 -45.09 8.38 -5.42
N ASP A 189 -44.82 7.52 -6.42
CA ASP A 189 -45.00 6.06 -6.31
C ASP A 189 -43.68 5.32 -6.00
N GLY A 190 -42.54 5.88 -6.40
CA GLY A 190 -41.23 5.24 -6.36
C GLY A 190 -40.26 5.78 -5.32
N GLY A 191 -40.53 6.95 -4.72
CA GLY A 191 -39.64 7.60 -3.73
C GLY A 191 -38.27 8.04 -4.27
N ALA A 192 -37.96 7.75 -5.54
CA ALA A 192 -36.75 8.22 -6.20
C ALA A 192 -36.90 9.71 -6.54
N THR A 193 -35.79 10.45 -6.38
CA THR A 193 -35.75 11.87 -6.72
C THR A 193 -35.77 12.11 -8.23
N ILE A 194 -36.10 13.35 -8.63
CA ILE A 194 -36.02 13.82 -10.01
C ILE A 194 -34.67 13.44 -10.61
N GLN A 195 -34.68 12.81 -11.79
CA GLN A 195 -33.47 12.31 -12.44
C GLN A 195 -32.60 13.45 -12.97
N ASP A 196 -31.28 13.29 -12.92
CA ASP A 196 -30.36 14.26 -13.48
C ASP A 196 -30.44 14.35 -15.00
N GLY A 197 -30.15 15.54 -15.53
CA GLY A 197 -30.12 15.82 -16.97
C GLY A 197 -31.24 16.75 -17.43
N LEU A 198 -31.47 16.76 -18.74
CA LEU A 198 -32.39 17.66 -19.42
C LEU A 198 -33.84 17.19 -19.29
N HIS A 199 -34.73 18.10 -18.88
CA HIS A 199 -36.18 17.91 -18.81
C HIS A 199 -36.89 18.90 -19.72
N GLU A 200 -37.77 18.38 -20.57
CA GLU A 200 -38.71 19.19 -21.36
C GLU A 200 -40.04 19.24 -20.59
N LEU A 201 -40.38 20.42 -20.07
CA LEU A 201 -41.60 20.63 -19.30
C LEU A 201 -42.70 21.23 -20.17
N TYR A 202 -43.92 20.77 -19.91
CA TYR A 202 -45.12 21.30 -20.55
C TYR A 202 -45.50 22.66 -20.00
N ILE A 203 -45.95 23.53 -20.90
CA ILE A 203 -46.46 24.86 -20.56
C ILE A 203 -48.00 24.83 -20.55
N TYR A 204 -48.58 25.36 -19.48
CA TYR A 204 -50.01 25.44 -19.24
C TYR A 204 -50.48 26.89 -19.17
N ARG A 205 -51.61 27.17 -19.82
CA ARG A 205 -52.19 28.53 -19.86
C ARG A 205 -52.81 28.94 -18.54
N CYS A 206 -52.40 30.09 -18.03
CA CYS A 206 -52.94 30.66 -16.80
C CYS A 206 -52.71 32.17 -16.75
N GLU A 207 -53.80 32.95 -16.83
CA GLU A 207 -53.74 34.41 -16.68
C GLU A 207 -54.02 34.89 -15.24
N ASP A 208 -54.62 34.01 -14.41
CA ASP A 208 -55.04 34.31 -13.04
C ASP A 208 -54.25 33.46 -12.02
N ARG A 209 -53.31 34.12 -11.32
CA ARG A 209 -52.41 33.48 -10.34
C ARG A 209 -53.18 32.75 -9.23
N ALA A 210 -54.34 33.25 -8.79
CA ALA A 210 -55.09 32.67 -7.67
C ALA A 210 -55.55 31.23 -7.96
N LYS A 211 -55.71 30.87 -9.24
CA LYS A 211 -56.05 29.48 -9.62
C LYS A 211 -54.94 28.49 -9.31
N LEU A 212 -53.69 28.95 -9.27
CA LEU A 212 -52.53 28.13 -8.94
C LEU A 212 -52.47 27.78 -7.45
N ASP A 213 -53.17 28.51 -6.58
CA ASP A 213 -53.16 28.22 -5.13
C ASP A 213 -53.96 26.95 -4.80
N SER A 214 -54.82 26.47 -5.71
CA SER A 214 -55.59 25.23 -5.56
C SER A 214 -54.76 23.95 -5.70
N LEU A 215 -53.51 24.05 -6.19
CA LEU A 215 -52.62 22.93 -6.51
C LEU A 215 -53.18 21.87 -7.48
N SER A 216 -54.35 22.12 -8.09
CA SER A 216 -55.01 21.18 -9.00
C SER A 216 -54.17 20.79 -10.22
N TYR A 217 -53.18 21.61 -10.59
CA TYR A 217 -52.21 21.30 -11.64
C TYR A 217 -51.27 20.14 -11.29
N LEU A 218 -51.07 19.80 -10.01
CA LEU A 218 -50.25 18.65 -9.62
C LEU A 218 -50.87 17.30 -10.03
N SER A 219 -52.12 17.28 -10.51
CA SER A 219 -52.72 16.08 -11.13
C SER A 219 -52.37 15.93 -12.61
N LEU A 220 -51.76 16.96 -13.23
CA LEU A 220 -51.41 17.00 -14.64
C LEU A 220 -50.00 16.42 -14.88
N PRO A 221 -49.70 15.94 -16.10
CA PRO A 221 -48.36 15.52 -16.45
C PRO A 221 -47.41 16.72 -16.57
N SER A 222 -46.28 16.71 -15.88
CA SER A 222 -45.26 17.77 -16.00
C SER A 222 -44.47 17.70 -17.31
N ASN A 223 -44.31 16.48 -17.84
CA ASN A 223 -43.51 16.16 -19.02
C ASN A 223 -44.06 14.91 -19.74
N ALA A 224 -43.41 14.50 -20.83
CA ALA A 224 -43.88 13.37 -21.66
C ALA A 224 -43.75 11.98 -21.03
N ARG A 225 -42.97 11.82 -19.95
CA ARG A 225 -42.79 10.53 -19.26
C ARG A 225 -43.92 10.23 -18.29
N GLU A 226 -44.68 11.24 -17.88
CA GLU A 226 -45.78 11.08 -16.93
C GLU A 226 -47.08 10.65 -17.64
N PRO A 227 -47.89 9.78 -17.00
CA PRO A 227 -49.17 9.36 -17.56
C PRO A 227 -50.14 10.56 -17.68
N ASN A 228 -50.95 10.54 -18.73
CA ASN A 228 -51.99 11.56 -18.92
C ASN A 228 -53.08 11.43 -17.85
N CYS A 229 -53.56 12.56 -17.34
CA CYS A 229 -54.63 12.61 -16.36
C CYS A 229 -55.95 12.05 -16.94
N PRO A 230 -56.64 11.11 -16.26
CA PRO A 230 -57.96 10.66 -16.67
C PRO A 230 -59.04 11.68 -16.26
N GLY A 231 -59.43 12.58 -17.17
CA GLY A 231 -60.50 13.56 -16.92
C GLY A 231 -60.38 14.85 -17.73
N VAL A 232 -61.26 15.83 -17.48
CA VAL A 232 -61.14 17.18 -18.03
C VAL A 232 -60.04 17.92 -17.23
N PRO A 233 -58.94 18.35 -17.87
CA PRO A 233 -57.82 18.95 -17.16
C PRO A 233 -58.17 20.35 -16.63
N PRO A 234 -57.76 20.72 -15.39
CA PRO A 234 -58.03 22.05 -14.83
C PRO A 234 -57.35 23.20 -15.60
N PHE A 235 -56.30 22.90 -16.38
CA PHE A 235 -55.57 23.86 -17.20
C PHE A 235 -55.36 23.33 -18.62
N THR A 236 -55.33 24.23 -19.61
CA THR A 236 -55.09 23.87 -21.02
C THR A 236 -53.59 23.88 -21.32
N ARG A 237 -53.05 22.75 -21.79
CA ARG A 237 -51.65 22.62 -22.24
C ARG A 237 -51.45 23.30 -23.60
N SER A 238 -50.37 24.05 -23.74
CA SER A 238 -49.90 24.54 -25.05
C SER A 238 -49.17 23.42 -25.82
N PRO A 239 -49.58 23.08 -27.06
CA PRO A 239 -49.00 21.95 -27.80
C PRO A 239 -47.68 22.30 -28.52
N LYS A 240 -47.29 23.58 -28.59
CA LYS A 240 -46.09 24.06 -29.30
C LYS A 240 -45.16 24.90 -28.43
N GLU A 241 -45.42 24.95 -27.14
CA GLU A 241 -44.63 25.73 -26.19
C GLU A 241 -44.07 24.78 -25.14
N ALA A 242 -42.79 24.95 -24.82
CA ALA A 242 -42.07 24.12 -23.87
C ALA A 242 -41.00 24.94 -23.16
N VAL A 243 -40.66 24.56 -21.93
CA VAL A 243 -39.49 25.06 -21.22
C VAL A 243 -38.54 23.91 -20.94
N PHE A 244 -37.25 24.17 -21.11
CA PHE A 244 -36.20 23.19 -20.91
C PHE A 244 -35.39 23.58 -19.67
N ILE A 245 -35.25 22.62 -18.76
CA ILE A 245 -34.42 22.75 -17.56
C ILE A 245 -33.43 21.60 -17.51
N THR A 246 -32.27 21.82 -16.88
CA THR A 246 -31.33 20.74 -16.56
C THR A 246 -31.17 20.65 -15.05
N THR A 247 -31.28 19.45 -14.48
CA THR A 247 -31.09 19.23 -13.04
C THR A 247 -29.83 18.41 -12.76
N LEU A 248 -29.20 18.69 -11.62
CA LEU A 248 -28.07 17.94 -11.08
C LEU A 248 -28.22 17.86 -9.55
N LEU A 249 -28.50 16.67 -9.02
CA LEU A 249 -28.64 16.40 -7.61
C LEU A 249 -27.29 16.03 -6.98
N CYS A 250 -26.87 16.83 -6.00
CA CYS A 250 -25.71 16.55 -5.16
C CYS A 250 -26.18 16.24 -3.74
N SER A 251 -26.71 15.02 -3.53
CA SER A 251 -27.20 14.57 -2.22
C SER A 251 -26.48 13.34 -1.68
N THR A 252 -26.03 13.38 -0.42
CA THR A 252 -25.54 12.21 0.33
C THR A 252 -26.65 11.49 1.08
N LYS A 253 -27.91 11.97 0.96
CA LYS A 253 -29.07 11.44 1.70
C LYS A 253 -30.22 11.00 0.81
N LEU A 254 -30.34 11.58 -0.37
CA LEU A 254 -31.37 11.24 -1.34
C LEU A 254 -30.72 10.59 -2.56
N THR A 255 -31.22 9.42 -2.94
CA THR A 255 -30.71 8.68 -4.11
C THR A 255 -31.69 8.79 -5.28
N GLN A 256 -31.14 8.80 -6.50
CA GLN A 256 -31.88 8.62 -7.75
C GLN A 256 -31.92 7.14 -8.16
N ASN A 257 -31.12 6.30 -7.49
CA ASN A 257 -30.99 4.88 -7.80
C ASN A 257 -32.03 4.07 -7.02
N VAL A 258 -32.95 3.46 -7.77
CA VAL A 258 -34.08 2.70 -7.22
C VAL A 258 -33.62 1.46 -6.44
N ASP A 259 -32.49 0.85 -6.82
CA ASP A 259 -31.99 -0.35 -6.15
C ASP A 259 -31.36 -0.03 -4.79
N ILE A 260 -30.64 1.10 -4.67
CA ILE A 260 -30.17 1.61 -3.37
C ILE A 260 -31.36 1.98 -2.50
N LEU A 261 -32.35 2.67 -3.05
CA LEU A 261 -33.54 3.05 -2.30
C LEU A 261 -34.29 1.82 -1.77
N SER A 262 -34.44 0.79 -2.60
CA SER A 262 -35.05 -0.48 -2.19
C SER A 262 -34.30 -1.16 -1.04
N LEU A 263 -32.97 -1.04 -1.00
CA LEU A 263 -32.16 -1.52 0.11
C LEU A 263 -32.37 -0.68 1.37
N LEU A 264 -32.33 0.66 1.27
CA LEU A 264 -32.45 1.55 2.42
C LEU A 264 -33.86 1.52 3.05
N GLN A 265 -34.90 1.26 2.24
CA GLN A 265 -36.28 1.12 2.67
C GLN A 265 -36.68 -0.32 3.05
N TRP A 266 -35.70 -1.21 3.30
CA TRP A 266 -35.94 -2.62 3.60
C TRP A 266 -36.96 -2.87 4.73
N LYS A 267 -37.04 -1.97 5.72
CA LYS A 267 -38.00 -2.07 6.84
C LYS A 267 -39.45 -1.93 6.39
N ALA A 268 -39.71 -1.15 5.33
CA ALA A 268 -41.06 -0.96 4.78
C ALA A 268 -41.49 -2.15 3.89
N HIS A 269 -40.52 -2.86 3.30
CA HIS A 269 -40.76 -3.97 2.38
C HIS A 269 -39.87 -5.20 2.73
N PRO A 270 -40.08 -5.83 3.89
CA PRO A 270 -39.24 -6.94 4.35
C PRO A 270 -39.30 -8.18 3.44
N ASP A 271 -40.38 -8.33 2.68
CA ASP A 271 -40.57 -9.37 1.68
C ASP A 271 -39.60 -9.26 0.49
N LYS A 272 -39.05 -8.07 0.22
CA LYS A 272 -38.17 -7.78 -0.93
C LYS A 272 -36.68 -7.78 -0.59
N ILE A 273 -36.28 -8.07 0.65
CA ILE A 273 -34.88 -7.98 1.11
C ILE A 273 -33.92 -8.79 0.21
N SER A 274 -34.25 -10.06 -0.06
CA SER A 274 -33.39 -10.93 -0.88
C SER A 274 -33.21 -10.40 -2.31
N GLU A 275 -34.27 -9.81 -2.88
CA GLU A 275 -34.21 -9.21 -4.21
C GLU A 275 -33.36 -7.93 -4.18
N ALA A 276 -33.57 -7.04 -3.21
CA ALA A 276 -32.80 -5.81 -3.04
C ALA A 276 -31.30 -6.09 -2.90
N LEU A 277 -30.92 -7.03 -2.02
CA LEU A 277 -29.51 -7.46 -1.86
C LEU A 277 -28.92 -8.00 -3.17
N GLY A 278 -29.70 -8.78 -3.93
CA GLY A 278 -29.26 -9.31 -5.23
C GLY A 278 -29.05 -8.23 -6.29
N ARG A 279 -29.81 -7.13 -6.26
CA ARG A 279 -29.62 -5.99 -7.15
C ARG A 279 -28.43 -5.13 -6.76
N VAL A 280 -28.18 -4.95 -5.46
CA VAL A 280 -27.02 -4.19 -4.93
C VAL A 280 -25.69 -4.79 -5.39
N LEU A 281 -25.59 -6.12 -5.48
CA LEU A 281 -24.40 -6.80 -6.03
C LEU A 281 -24.08 -6.46 -7.50
N ARG A 282 -25.02 -5.82 -8.22
CA ARG A 282 -24.88 -5.45 -9.64
C ARG A 282 -24.67 -3.95 -9.83
N LEU A 283 -24.66 -3.17 -8.74
CA LEU A 283 -24.50 -1.72 -8.80
C LEU A 283 -23.07 -1.32 -9.16
N ASP A 284 -22.94 -0.14 -9.77
CA ASP A 284 -21.66 0.51 -9.97
C ASP A 284 -21.07 0.92 -8.61
N GLY A 285 -19.76 0.70 -8.43
CA GLY A 285 -19.05 1.05 -7.21
C GLY A 285 -19.14 2.53 -6.87
N GLU A 286 -19.25 3.41 -7.87
CA GLU A 286 -19.40 4.86 -7.65
C GLU A 286 -20.68 5.24 -6.90
N GLU A 287 -21.78 4.53 -7.13
CA GLU A 287 -23.03 4.76 -6.42
C GLU A 287 -22.99 4.19 -5.00
N LEU A 288 -22.32 3.04 -4.82
CA LEU A 288 -22.16 2.40 -3.50
C LEU A 288 -21.33 3.27 -2.55
N VAL A 289 -20.23 3.86 -3.01
CA VAL A 289 -19.35 4.68 -2.15
C VAL A 289 -20.02 5.98 -1.69
N LYS A 290 -20.93 6.57 -2.49
CA LYS A 290 -21.68 7.79 -2.11
C LYS A 290 -22.59 7.58 -0.91
N PHE A 291 -23.21 6.40 -0.80
CA PHE A 291 -24.15 6.03 0.26
C PHE A 291 -23.57 4.97 1.21
N MET A 292 -22.25 4.83 1.25
CA MET A 292 -21.58 3.72 1.94
C MET A 292 -21.98 3.61 3.41
N GLN A 293 -22.07 4.73 4.13
CA GLN A 293 -22.49 4.74 5.53
C GLN A 293 -23.90 4.17 5.70
N ASP A 294 -24.89 4.75 5.02
CA ASP A 294 -26.30 4.35 5.15
C ASP A 294 -26.52 2.90 4.64
N ILE A 295 -25.78 2.46 3.61
CA ILE A 295 -25.79 1.09 3.11
C ILE A 295 -25.22 0.11 4.15
N LEU A 296 -24.05 0.40 4.75
CA LEU A 296 -23.43 -0.47 5.75
C LEU A 296 -24.30 -0.57 7.00
N ASP A 297 -24.87 0.54 7.48
CA ASP A 297 -25.80 0.55 8.61
C ASP A 297 -27.01 -0.35 8.34
N ALA A 298 -27.61 -0.26 7.14
CA ALA A 298 -28.70 -1.13 6.73
C ALA A 298 -28.28 -2.61 6.67
N LEU A 299 -27.12 -2.91 6.08
CA LEU A 299 -26.60 -4.28 5.97
C LEU A 299 -26.36 -4.89 7.35
N PHE A 300 -25.68 -4.19 8.26
CA PHE A 300 -25.42 -4.72 9.60
C PHE A 300 -26.70 -4.87 10.43
N ALA A 301 -27.70 -3.99 10.25
CA ALA A 301 -29.01 -4.15 10.86
C ALA A 301 -29.78 -5.37 10.36
N MET A 302 -29.59 -5.79 9.10
CA MET A 302 -30.18 -7.02 8.54
C MET A 302 -29.37 -8.28 8.87
N PHE A 303 -28.12 -8.13 9.33
CA PHE A 303 -27.18 -9.23 9.50
C PHE A 303 -27.49 -10.10 10.73
N HIS A 304 -28.03 -9.54 11.80
CA HIS A 304 -28.30 -10.25 13.05
C HIS A 304 -29.68 -9.91 13.64
N THR A 305 -30.20 -10.82 14.48
CA THR A 305 -31.38 -10.55 15.33
C THR A 305 -30.97 -9.75 16.57
N GLU A 306 -31.94 -9.23 17.32
CA GLU A 306 -31.68 -8.50 18.59
C GLU A 306 -30.84 -9.32 19.59
N ASP A 307 -30.98 -10.65 19.57
CA ASP A 307 -30.20 -11.59 20.40
C ASP A 307 -28.80 -11.93 19.84
N GLY A 308 -28.44 -11.36 18.68
CA GLY A 308 -27.14 -11.59 18.02
C GLY A 308 -27.05 -12.88 17.20
N ASN A 309 -28.17 -13.53 16.88
CA ASN A 309 -28.21 -14.71 16.02
C ASN A 309 -28.29 -14.32 14.54
N SER A 310 -27.80 -15.19 13.65
CA SER A 310 -27.93 -14.98 12.20
C SER A 310 -29.40 -15.00 11.76
N THR A 311 -29.73 -14.15 10.79
CA THR A 311 -31.02 -14.09 10.10
C THR A 311 -31.03 -15.01 8.86
N ALA A 312 -32.20 -15.21 8.25
CA ALA A 312 -32.32 -15.93 6.98
C ALA A 312 -31.57 -15.24 5.82
N HIS A 313 -31.23 -13.96 5.96
CA HIS A 313 -30.56 -13.15 4.94
C HIS A 313 -29.07 -12.95 5.21
N SER A 314 -28.53 -13.36 6.36
CA SER A 314 -27.14 -13.12 6.76
C SER A 314 -26.12 -13.56 5.71
N GLY A 315 -26.35 -14.68 5.03
CA GLY A 315 -25.47 -15.16 3.97
C GLY A 315 -25.39 -14.20 2.77
N LEU A 316 -26.53 -13.66 2.31
CA LEU A 316 -26.57 -12.68 1.22
C LEU A 316 -25.99 -11.33 1.67
N VAL A 317 -26.31 -10.89 2.89
CA VAL A 317 -25.73 -9.67 3.48
C VAL A 317 -24.20 -9.78 3.55
N PHE A 318 -23.66 -10.93 3.99
CA PHE A 318 -22.21 -11.16 4.00
C PHE A 318 -21.60 -11.07 2.60
N GLN A 319 -22.25 -11.62 1.58
CA GLN A 319 -21.79 -11.51 0.19
C GLN A 319 -21.75 -10.06 -0.28
N VAL A 320 -22.76 -9.24 0.07
CA VAL A 320 -22.77 -7.81 -0.25
C VAL A 320 -21.65 -7.07 0.48
N LEU A 321 -21.44 -7.35 1.77
CA LEU A 321 -20.34 -6.75 2.54
C LEU A 321 -18.97 -7.09 1.93
N VAL A 322 -18.73 -8.36 1.60
CA VAL A 322 -17.51 -8.79 0.91
C VAL A 322 -17.36 -8.07 -0.44
N SER A 323 -18.44 -7.92 -1.20
CA SER A 323 -18.41 -7.18 -2.46
C SER A 323 -17.99 -5.72 -2.25
N ILE A 324 -18.55 -5.04 -1.23
CA ILE A 324 -18.20 -3.65 -0.90
C ILE A 324 -16.73 -3.55 -0.46
N PHE A 325 -16.27 -4.44 0.42
CA PHE A 325 -14.88 -4.41 0.89
C PHE A 325 -13.89 -4.70 -0.24
N SER A 326 -14.25 -5.60 -1.17
CA SER A 326 -13.41 -5.89 -2.33
C SER A 326 -13.29 -4.72 -3.31
N LEU A 327 -14.22 -3.75 -3.30
CA LEU A 327 -14.09 -2.53 -4.10
C LEU A 327 -12.90 -1.68 -3.65
N LEU A 328 -12.60 -1.67 -2.34
CA LEU A 328 -11.50 -0.87 -1.77
C LEU A 328 -10.10 -1.37 -2.20
N GLU A 329 -10.02 -2.56 -2.78
CA GLU A 329 -8.79 -3.11 -3.37
C GLU A 329 -8.53 -2.59 -4.79
N ASP A 330 -9.55 -2.07 -5.47
CA ASP A 330 -9.38 -1.45 -6.78
C ASP A 330 -8.71 -0.08 -6.61
N SER A 331 -7.66 0.17 -7.41
CA SER A 331 -6.99 1.47 -7.52
C SER A 331 -7.95 2.65 -7.71
N LYS A 332 -9.12 2.42 -8.35
CA LYS A 332 -10.16 3.42 -8.53
C LYS A 332 -10.78 3.87 -7.19
N PHE A 333 -10.86 3.00 -6.20
CA PHE A 333 -11.53 3.27 -4.92
C PHE A 333 -10.57 3.27 -3.72
N GLU A 334 -9.26 3.19 -3.94
CA GLU A 334 -8.26 3.17 -2.86
C GLU A 334 -8.34 4.40 -1.94
N HIS A 335 -8.73 5.56 -2.48
CA HIS A 335 -8.94 6.79 -1.71
C HIS A 335 -10.15 6.74 -0.76
N PHE A 336 -11.00 5.71 -0.84
CA PHE A 336 -12.09 5.47 0.12
C PHE A 336 -11.65 4.63 1.34
N LYS A 337 -10.43 4.06 1.36
CA LYS A 337 -9.92 3.35 2.54
C LYS A 337 -9.97 4.20 3.82
N PRO A 338 -9.55 5.49 3.83
CA PRO A 338 -9.70 6.36 5.00
C PRO A 338 -11.16 6.61 5.41
N VAL A 339 -12.09 6.65 4.44
CA VAL A 339 -13.54 6.82 4.70
C VAL A 339 -14.08 5.60 5.44
N MET A 340 -13.71 4.40 5.00
CA MET A 340 -14.09 3.15 5.67
C MET A 340 -13.52 3.09 7.09
N ASP A 341 -12.25 3.46 7.29
CA ASP A 341 -11.62 3.49 8.62
C ASP A 341 -12.26 4.53 9.56
N ALA A 342 -12.65 5.70 9.04
CA ALA A 342 -13.39 6.72 9.79
C ALA A 342 -14.82 6.24 10.16
N TYR A 343 -15.48 5.49 9.29
CA TYR A 343 -16.79 4.89 9.58
C TYR A 343 -16.67 3.84 10.70
N ILE A 344 -15.71 2.91 10.59
CA ILE A 344 -15.49 1.85 11.59
C ILE A 344 -15.19 2.45 12.97
N SER A 345 -14.32 3.45 13.03
CA SER A 345 -13.88 4.05 14.31
C SER A 345 -14.93 4.98 14.93
N GLY A 346 -15.65 5.76 14.12
CA GLY A 346 -16.51 6.86 14.60
C GLY A 346 -18.02 6.65 14.50
N HIS A 347 -18.51 5.78 13.62
CA HIS A 347 -19.94 5.69 13.28
C HIS A 347 -20.53 4.29 13.47
N PHE A 348 -19.74 3.24 13.23
CA PHE A 348 -20.20 1.87 13.37
C PHE A 348 -20.63 1.55 14.81
N ALA A 349 -21.85 1.04 14.97
CA ALA A 349 -22.49 0.82 16.27
C ALA A 349 -22.97 -0.62 16.53
N ALA A 350 -22.78 -1.55 15.59
CA ALA A 350 -23.34 -2.90 15.68
C ALA A 350 -22.46 -3.84 16.54
N ALA A 351 -22.78 -3.93 17.83
CA ALA A 351 -21.97 -4.66 18.83
C ALA A 351 -22.06 -6.21 18.74
N LEU A 352 -23.08 -6.77 18.11
CA LEU A 352 -23.31 -8.24 18.09
C LEU A 352 -22.91 -8.91 16.77
N VAL A 353 -22.51 -8.13 15.77
CA VAL A 353 -22.20 -8.61 14.41
C VAL A 353 -20.96 -9.52 14.38
N TYR A 354 -20.00 -9.34 15.30
CA TYR A 354 -18.73 -10.09 15.27
C TYR A 354 -18.91 -11.61 15.19
N LYS A 355 -19.92 -12.19 15.89
CA LYS A 355 -20.17 -13.63 15.89
C LYS A 355 -20.53 -14.15 14.49
N GLY A 356 -21.45 -13.46 13.82
CA GLY A 356 -21.88 -13.83 12.48
C GLY A 356 -20.78 -13.64 11.45
N LEU A 357 -19.96 -12.59 11.56
CA LEU A 357 -18.83 -12.37 10.66
C LEU A 357 -17.74 -13.45 10.82
N ILE A 358 -17.36 -13.76 12.06
CA ILE A 358 -16.44 -14.86 12.39
C ILE A 358 -16.95 -16.18 11.80
N SER A 359 -18.22 -16.52 12.07
CA SER A 359 -18.85 -17.73 11.54
C SER A 359 -18.90 -17.75 10.00
N SER A 360 -19.13 -16.60 9.35
CA SER A 360 -19.16 -16.50 7.90
C SER A 360 -17.78 -16.72 7.27
N VAL A 361 -16.72 -16.15 7.86
CA VAL A 361 -15.34 -16.42 7.45
C VAL A 361 -14.98 -17.90 7.64
N GLN A 362 -15.38 -18.49 8.77
CA GLN A 362 -15.18 -19.91 9.03
C GLN A 362 -15.87 -20.78 7.96
N HIS A 363 -17.13 -20.46 7.66
CA HIS A 363 -17.91 -21.17 6.66
C HIS A 363 -17.24 -21.09 5.27
N CYS A 364 -16.71 -19.94 4.88
CA CYS A 364 -15.93 -19.80 3.64
C CYS A 364 -14.71 -20.73 3.60
N ALA A 365 -14.01 -20.92 4.72
CA ALA A 365 -12.87 -21.83 4.82
C ALA A 365 -13.30 -23.31 4.78
N ASP A 366 -14.35 -23.67 5.53
CA ASP A 366 -14.83 -25.06 5.63
C ASP A 366 -15.49 -25.56 4.33
N TRP A 367 -16.19 -24.69 3.60
CA TRP A 367 -16.92 -25.03 2.37
C TRP A 367 -16.14 -24.79 1.07
N VAL A 368 -14.86 -24.42 1.15
CA VAL A 368 -14.06 -24.04 -0.02
C VAL A 368 -14.02 -25.13 -1.11
N THR A 369 -14.06 -26.41 -0.75
CA THR A 369 -14.01 -27.52 -1.71
C THR A 369 -15.37 -27.86 -2.33
N ALA A 370 -16.46 -27.51 -1.66
CA ALA A 370 -17.83 -27.79 -2.09
C ALA A 370 -18.44 -26.62 -2.87
N ALA A 371 -17.79 -25.45 -2.87
CA ALA A 371 -18.28 -24.26 -3.54
C ALA A 371 -18.22 -24.38 -5.07
N GLU A 372 -19.37 -24.18 -5.73
CA GLU A 372 -19.48 -24.18 -7.20
C GLU A 372 -18.62 -23.08 -7.85
N LYS A 373 -18.48 -21.94 -7.17
CA LYS A 373 -17.69 -20.79 -7.62
C LYS A 373 -16.71 -20.37 -6.53
N GLN A 374 -15.43 -20.29 -6.87
CA GLN A 374 -14.37 -19.88 -5.94
C GLN A 374 -14.30 -18.36 -5.75
N GLU A 375 -14.78 -17.59 -6.74
CA GLU A 375 -14.68 -16.12 -6.74
C GLU A 375 -15.19 -15.44 -5.46
N PRO A 376 -16.37 -15.79 -4.89
CA PRO A 376 -16.85 -15.16 -3.67
C PRO A 376 -15.98 -15.46 -2.44
N ILE A 377 -15.43 -16.68 -2.36
CA ILE A 377 -14.54 -17.09 -1.26
C ILE A 377 -13.20 -16.38 -1.38
N MET A 378 -12.66 -16.29 -2.60
CA MET A 378 -11.44 -15.54 -2.86
C MET A 378 -11.61 -14.06 -2.47
N LYS A 379 -12.72 -13.40 -2.87
CA LYS A 379 -13.03 -12.03 -2.45
C LYS A 379 -13.13 -11.88 -0.94
N CYS A 380 -13.78 -12.83 -0.26
CA CYS A 380 -13.85 -12.85 1.20
C CYS A 380 -12.45 -12.84 1.82
N PHE A 381 -11.54 -13.69 1.33
CA PHE A 381 -10.19 -13.79 1.87
C PHE A 381 -9.29 -12.59 1.53
N ARG A 382 -9.46 -11.95 0.37
CA ARG A 382 -8.73 -10.70 0.07
C ARG A 382 -9.17 -9.56 0.99
N SER A 383 -10.46 -9.48 1.27
CA SER A 383 -11.05 -8.43 2.09
C SER A 383 -10.98 -8.66 3.60
N LEU A 384 -10.18 -9.63 4.07
CA LEU A 384 -10.10 -9.99 5.49
C LEU A 384 -9.64 -8.85 6.39
N GLU A 385 -8.83 -7.92 5.89
CA GLU A 385 -8.43 -6.73 6.66
C GLU A 385 -9.66 -6.00 7.19
N TYR A 386 -10.59 -5.62 6.31
CA TYR A 386 -11.78 -4.88 6.70
C TYR A 386 -12.78 -5.75 7.46
N ILE A 387 -12.93 -7.03 7.10
CA ILE A 387 -13.78 -7.96 7.85
C ILE A 387 -13.31 -8.05 9.30
N PHE A 388 -11.99 -8.18 9.54
CA PHE A 388 -11.44 -8.22 10.89
C PHE A 388 -11.48 -6.86 11.60
N LYS A 389 -11.29 -5.73 10.90
CA LYS A 389 -11.55 -4.40 11.49
C LYS A 389 -12.98 -4.29 12.05
N PHE A 390 -13.98 -4.78 11.31
CA PHE A 390 -15.37 -4.82 11.80
C PHE A 390 -15.59 -5.83 12.94
N ILE A 391 -15.00 -7.03 12.86
CA ILE A 391 -15.08 -8.04 13.94
C ILE A 391 -14.51 -7.46 15.24
N ILE A 392 -13.31 -6.87 15.18
CA ILE A 392 -12.62 -6.30 16.34
C ILE A 392 -13.40 -5.12 16.90
N GLN A 393 -13.81 -4.17 16.06
CA GLN A 393 -14.57 -3.02 16.53
C GLN A 393 -15.92 -3.42 17.14
N SER A 394 -16.64 -4.36 16.52
CA SER A 394 -17.90 -4.91 17.06
C SER A 394 -17.67 -5.55 18.43
N ARG A 395 -16.58 -6.32 18.60
CA ARG A 395 -16.19 -6.89 19.90
C ARG A 395 -15.86 -5.83 20.93
N LEU A 396 -15.12 -4.77 20.57
CA LEU A 396 -14.77 -3.67 21.48
C LEU A 396 -16.02 -2.94 21.96
N LEU A 397 -16.98 -2.68 21.07
CA LEU A 397 -18.29 -2.11 21.43
C LEU A 397 -19.06 -3.02 22.40
N PHE A 398 -19.11 -4.32 22.13
CA PHE A 398 -19.75 -5.29 23.02
C PHE A 398 -19.06 -5.37 24.39
N ALA A 399 -17.72 -5.37 24.42
CA ALA A 399 -16.94 -5.39 25.66
C ALA A 399 -17.24 -4.15 26.52
N ARG A 400 -17.33 -2.97 25.89
CA ARG A 400 -17.70 -1.72 26.58
C ARG A 400 -19.12 -1.80 27.15
N ALA A 401 -20.07 -2.31 26.39
CA ALA A 401 -21.47 -2.42 26.83
C ALA A 401 -21.68 -3.46 27.95
N THR A 402 -20.85 -4.51 27.99
CA THR A 402 -21.02 -5.65 28.92
C THR A 402 -19.96 -5.70 30.03
N ALA A 403 -19.13 -4.67 30.16
CA ALA A 403 -17.99 -4.64 31.09
C ALA A 403 -17.04 -5.86 30.94
N GLY A 404 -16.79 -6.29 29.71
CA GLY A 404 -15.81 -7.34 29.39
C GLY A 404 -16.32 -8.78 29.45
N GLN A 405 -17.63 -9.01 29.60
CA GLN A 405 -18.17 -10.37 29.58
C GLN A 405 -17.90 -11.11 28.25
N TYR A 406 -17.97 -12.45 28.32
CA TYR A 406 -17.81 -13.38 27.18
C TYR A 406 -16.44 -13.34 26.47
N GLU A 407 -15.39 -12.91 27.15
CA GLU A 407 -14.04 -12.84 26.56
C GLU A 407 -13.51 -14.21 26.12
N ASP A 408 -13.65 -15.24 26.96
CA ASP A 408 -13.17 -16.60 26.63
C ASP A 408 -13.94 -17.21 25.46
N SER A 409 -15.26 -16.97 25.40
CA SER A 409 -16.09 -17.42 24.26
C SER A 409 -15.63 -16.77 22.96
N PHE A 410 -15.37 -15.46 22.98
CA PHE A 410 -14.88 -14.75 21.81
C PHE A 410 -13.49 -15.24 21.37
N LYS A 411 -12.58 -15.47 22.32
CA LYS A 411 -11.25 -16.03 22.02
C LYS A 411 -11.38 -17.42 21.41
N MET A 412 -12.23 -18.29 21.95
CA MET A 412 -12.51 -19.60 21.39
C MET A 412 -13.01 -19.50 19.94
N ASP A 413 -13.98 -18.61 19.68
CA ASP A 413 -14.52 -18.39 18.34
C ASP A 413 -13.43 -17.95 17.36
N LEU A 414 -12.56 -17.01 17.76
CA LEU A 414 -11.40 -16.60 16.95
C LEU A 414 -10.46 -17.79 16.66
N PHE A 415 -10.07 -18.55 17.69
CA PHE A 415 -9.19 -19.71 17.51
C PHE A 415 -9.80 -20.76 16.59
N CYS A 416 -11.11 -21.02 16.68
CA CYS A 416 -11.81 -21.93 15.78
C CYS A 416 -11.73 -21.49 14.31
N VAL A 417 -11.87 -20.19 14.02
CA VAL A 417 -11.70 -19.68 12.64
C VAL A 417 -10.28 -19.88 12.15
N PHE A 418 -9.27 -19.61 12.97
CA PHE A 418 -7.88 -19.83 12.58
C PHE A 418 -7.58 -21.31 12.34
N VAL A 419 -8.17 -22.22 13.10
CA VAL A 419 -8.08 -23.67 12.83
C VAL A 419 -8.68 -24.02 11.47
N ALA A 420 -9.84 -23.45 11.12
CA ALA A 420 -10.47 -23.66 9.81
C ALA A 420 -9.63 -23.07 8.65
N LEU A 421 -9.09 -21.86 8.81
CA LEU A 421 -8.20 -21.22 7.84
C LEU A 421 -6.92 -22.03 7.63
N ASN A 422 -6.31 -22.51 8.72
CA ASN A 422 -5.11 -23.36 8.67
C ASN A 422 -5.38 -24.68 7.94
N LYS A 423 -6.53 -25.32 8.20
CA LYS A 423 -6.96 -26.51 7.47
C LYS A 423 -7.18 -26.23 5.98
N MET A 424 -7.72 -25.07 5.63
CA MET A 424 -7.89 -24.66 4.22
C MET A 424 -6.55 -24.52 3.49
N LEU A 425 -5.51 -24.01 4.15
CA LEU A 425 -4.15 -23.92 3.60
C LEU A 425 -3.53 -25.29 3.31
N THR A 426 -3.99 -26.37 3.95
CA THR A 426 -3.45 -27.72 3.69
C THR A 426 -4.07 -28.42 2.49
N ILE A 427 -5.12 -27.85 1.89
CA ILE A 427 -5.90 -28.52 0.82
C ILE A 427 -5.09 -28.51 -0.49
N PRO A 428 -4.87 -29.67 -1.14
CA PRO A 428 -3.97 -29.77 -2.30
C PRO A 428 -4.68 -29.53 -3.66
N TYR A 429 -5.92 -29.04 -3.68
CA TYR A 429 -6.69 -28.87 -4.92
C TYR A 429 -6.35 -27.54 -5.62
N GLU A 430 -6.03 -27.59 -6.91
CA GLU A 430 -5.66 -26.40 -7.71
C GLU A 430 -6.72 -25.30 -7.67
N MET A 431 -8.01 -25.67 -7.68
CA MET A 431 -9.11 -24.70 -7.61
C MET A 431 -9.11 -23.85 -6.32
N VAL A 432 -8.48 -24.34 -5.24
CA VAL A 432 -8.43 -23.68 -3.92
C VAL A 432 -7.21 -22.75 -3.81
N VAL A 433 -6.19 -22.91 -4.66
CA VAL A 433 -4.95 -22.13 -4.63
C VAL A 433 -5.20 -20.61 -4.66
N PRO A 434 -6.10 -20.05 -5.51
CA PRO A 434 -6.39 -18.62 -5.50
C PRO A 434 -6.92 -18.11 -4.15
N SER A 435 -7.74 -18.92 -3.47
CA SER A 435 -8.27 -18.61 -2.13
C SER A 435 -7.18 -18.68 -1.06
N GLN A 436 -6.26 -19.64 -1.15
CA GLN A 436 -5.08 -19.73 -0.27
C GLN A 436 -4.15 -18.53 -0.45
N GLN A 437 -3.90 -18.10 -1.69
CA GLN A 437 -3.12 -16.91 -1.98
C GLN A 437 -3.77 -15.65 -1.41
N ALA A 438 -5.08 -15.48 -1.63
CA ALA A 438 -5.85 -14.37 -1.10
C ALA A 438 -5.72 -14.25 0.43
N LEU A 439 -5.83 -15.39 1.14
CA LEU A 439 -5.64 -15.44 2.60
C LEU A 439 -4.22 -14.99 3.00
N LEU A 440 -3.18 -15.53 2.38
CA LEU A 440 -1.80 -15.22 2.77
C LEU A 440 -1.43 -13.76 2.49
N LEU A 441 -1.97 -13.16 1.43
CA LEU A 441 -1.71 -11.75 1.11
C LEU A 441 -2.39 -10.78 2.09
N SER A 442 -3.55 -11.14 2.66
CA SER A 442 -4.30 -10.30 3.60
C SER A 442 -3.98 -10.54 5.07
N ILE A 443 -3.41 -11.71 5.43
CA ILE A 443 -3.32 -12.12 6.84
C ILE A 443 -2.44 -11.21 7.71
N SER A 444 -1.40 -10.60 7.14
CA SER A 444 -0.54 -9.69 7.90
C SER A 444 -1.34 -8.55 8.56
N ALA A 445 -2.26 -7.94 7.83
CA ALA A 445 -3.14 -6.88 8.34
C ALA A 445 -4.14 -7.42 9.38
N VAL A 446 -4.63 -8.66 9.22
CA VAL A 446 -5.49 -9.32 10.20
C VAL A 446 -4.77 -9.48 11.54
N PHE A 447 -3.52 -9.94 11.51
CA PHE A 447 -2.74 -10.12 12.74
C PHE A 447 -2.52 -8.80 13.48
N GLU A 448 -2.32 -7.69 12.77
CA GLU A 448 -2.25 -6.36 13.40
C GLU A 448 -3.57 -6.01 14.12
N GLN A 449 -4.73 -6.31 13.51
CA GLN A 449 -6.02 -6.09 14.18
C GLN A 449 -6.20 -6.94 15.44
N LEU A 450 -5.72 -8.19 15.42
CA LEU A 450 -5.85 -9.09 16.58
C LEU A 450 -5.09 -8.62 17.82
N THR A 451 -4.01 -7.84 17.66
CA THR A 451 -3.24 -7.30 18.80
C THR A 451 -4.07 -6.38 19.71
N GLN A 452 -5.22 -5.89 19.25
CA GLN A 452 -6.13 -5.06 20.05
C GLN A 452 -6.97 -5.86 21.05
N VAL A 453 -7.09 -7.19 20.86
CA VAL A 453 -7.97 -8.06 21.67
C VAL A 453 -7.30 -9.33 22.18
N LEU A 454 -6.13 -9.70 21.63
CA LEU A 454 -5.30 -10.83 22.05
C LEU A 454 -3.93 -10.33 22.51
N GLN A 455 -3.25 -11.11 23.35
CA GLN A 455 -1.87 -10.81 23.71
C GLN A 455 -0.96 -11.01 22.49
N ILE A 456 0.08 -10.18 22.37
CA ILE A 456 1.02 -10.20 21.23
C ILE A 456 1.62 -11.61 21.03
N GLN A 457 1.95 -12.32 22.12
CA GLN A 457 2.44 -13.70 22.07
C GLN A 457 1.43 -14.71 21.49
N GLU A 458 0.14 -14.53 21.74
CA GLU A 458 -0.92 -15.40 21.21
C GLU A 458 -1.05 -15.20 19.69
N VAL A 459 -0.98 -13.95 19.23
CA VAL A 459 -0.98 -13.61 17.81
C VAL A 459 0.28 -14.15 17.11
N ALA A 460 1.45 -14.05 17.74
CA ALA A 460 2.68 -14.64 17.23
C ALA A 460 2.58 -16.18 17.08
N LYS A 461 1.98 -16.87 18.07
CA LYS A 461 1.73 -18.32 18.00
C LYS A 461 0.75 -18.71 16.88
N LEU A 462 -0.33 -17.94 16.71
CA LEU A 462 -1.26 -18.09 15.58
C LEU A 462 -0.54 -17.95 14.24
N THR A 463 0.31 -16.93 14.12
CA THR A 463 1.12 -16.66 12.93
C THR A 463 2.05 -17.84 12.61
N CYS A 464 2.80 -18.33 13.59
CA CYS A 464 3.68 -19.47 13.42
C CYS A 464 2.91 -20.73 12.99
N THR A 465 1.77 -21.01 13.63
CA THR A 465 0.92 -22.17 13.33
C THR A 465 0.38 -22.10 11.90
N MET A 466 -0.03 -20.92 11.44
CA MET A 466 -0.51 -20.73 10.07
C MET A 466 0.59 -20.95 9.03
N LEU A 467 1.77 -20.35 9.23
CA LEU A 467 2.91 -20.54 8.33
C LEU A 467 3.33 -22.02 8.25
N ASP A 468 3.25 -22.74 9.37
CA ASP A 468 3.60 -24.16 9.47
C ASP A 468 2.53 -25.10 8.91
N SER A 469 1.29 -24.61 8.76
CA SER A 469 0.21 -25.36 8.13
C SER A 469 0.37 -25.45 6.61
N ILE A 470 1.10 -24.52 5.99
CA ILE A 470 1.32 -24.52 4.54
C ILE A 470 2.15 -25.77 4.17
N PRO A 471 1.72 -26.55 3.15
CA PRO A 471 2.46 -27.73 2.71
C PRO A 471 3.93 -27.44 2.40
N ARG A 472 4.81 -28.41 2.65
CA ARG A 472 6.25 -28.27 2.38
C ARG A 472 6.56 -28.10 0.89
N GLU A 473 5.73 -28.64 0.01
CA GLU A 473 5.86 -28.54 -1.45
C GLU A 473 4.58 -27.91 -2.03
N PRO A 474 4.37 -26.60 -1.80
CA PRO A 474 3.20 -25.92 -2.31
C PRO A 474 3.39 -25.53 -3.78
N ALA A 475 2.30 -25.21 -4.46
CA ALA A 475 2.37 -24.65 -5.83
C ALA A 475 3.26 -23.38 -5.84
N PRO A 476 3.99 -23.08 -6.94
CA PRO A 476 4.89 -21.92 -7.00
C PRO A 476 4.22 -20.59 -6.63
N GLN A 477 2.99 -20.43 -7.08
CA GLN A 477 2.09 -19.31 -6.76
C GLN A 477 1.84 -19.14 -5.25
N LEU A 478 1.75 -20.24 -4.51
CA LEU A 478 1.55 -20.25 -3.07
C LEU A 478 2.87 -20.01 -2.31
N VAL A 479 4.02 -20.44 -2.87
CA VAL A 479 5.35 -20.07 -2.36
C VAL A 479 5.51 -18.55 -2.35
N GLN A 480 5.19 -17.88 -3.46
CA GLN A 480 5.26 -16.42 -3.56
C GLN A 480 4.35 -15.73 -2.55
N ALA A 481 3.08 -16.15 -2.44
CA ALA A 481 2.15 -15.57 -1.47
C ALA A 481 2.63 -15.76 -0.02
N LYS A 482 3.18 -16.93 0.32
CA LYS A 482 3.78 -17.21 1.63
C LYS A 482 4.98 -16.31 1.93
N LEU A 483 5.91 -16.15 0.99
CA LEU A 483 7.08 -15.30 1.18
C LEU A 483 6.69 -13.82 1.28
N THR A 484 5.67 -13.38 0.54
CA THR A 484 5.10 -12.03 0.69
C THR A 484 4.49 -11.85 2.08
N ALA A 485 3.74 -12.83 2.58
CA ALA A 485 3.19 -12.80 3.94
C ALA A 485 4.29 -12.69 4.99
N ILE A 486 5.37 -13.47 4.85
CA ILE A 486 6.55 -13.40 5.74
C ILE A 486 7.22 -12.02 5.67
N LYS A 487 7.38 -11.44 4.47
CA LYS A 487 7.95 -10.09 4.29
C LYS A 487 7.11 -9.02 4.97
N ASN A 488 5.79 -9.08 4.83
CA ASN A 488 4.87 -8.16 5.50
C ASN A 488 4.90 -8.32 7.02
N LEU A 489 5.04 -9.55 7.53
CA LEU A 489 5.19 -9.81 8.96
C LEU A 489 6.48 -9.21 9.54
N VAL A 490 7.62 -9.37 8.85
CA VAL A 490 8.92 -8.82 9.28
C VAL A 490 8.92 -7.29 9.32
N THR A 491 8.15 -6.64 8.43
CA THR A 491 8.03 -5.18 8.36
C THR A 491 6.92 -4.62 9.25
N GLY A 492 6.04 -5.49 9.79
CA GLY A 492 4.89 -5.12 10.61
C GLY A 492 5.19 -4.93 12.09
N SER A 493 4.16 -4.53 12.83
CA SER A 493 4.24 -4.23 14.27
C SER A 493 4.62 -5.44 15.15
N LEU A 494 4.18 -6.65 14.79
CA LEU A 494 4.50 -7.88 15.51
C LEU A 494 6.00 -8.19 15.56
N PHE A 495 6.78 -7.79 14.57
CA PHE A 495 8.22 -8.04 14.57
C PHE A 495 8.99 -7.00 15.42
N GLN A 496 8.34 -5.89 15.80
CA GLN A 496 8.97 -4.83 16.59
C GLN A 496 9.06 -5.17 18.08
N ASP A 497 8.19 -6.05 18.57
CA ASP A 497 8.19 -6.54 19.96
C ASP A 497 9.18 -7.70 20.14
N ASP A 498 9.91 -7.73 21.24
CA ASP A 498 11.05 -8.65 21.42
C ASP A 498 10.62 -10.12 21.60
N GLU A 499 9.57 -10.37 22.39
CA GLU A 499 9.10 -11.73 22.68
C GLU A 499 8.43 -12.38 21.47
N SER A 500 7.58 -11.62 20.77
CA SER A 500 6.93 -12.10 19.56
C SER A 500 7.90 -12.25 18.39
N ARG A 501 8.86 -11.31 18.20
CA ARG A 501 9.92 -11.44 17.21
C ARG A 501 10.71 -12.73 17.40
N ASN A 502 11.07 -13.09 18.63
CA ASN A 502 11.81 -14.31 18.89
C ASN A 502 11.08 -15.58 18.38
N LEU A 503 9.78 -15.68 18.67
CA LEU A 503 8.95 -16.79 18.21
C LEU A 503 8.80 -16.82 16.68
N LEU A 504 8.59 -15.65 16.07
CA LEU A 504 8.43 -15.50 14.63
C LEU A 504 9.73 -15.83 13.90
N LEU A 505 10.87 -15.35 14.40
CA LEU A 505 12.17 -15.47 13.76
C LEU A 505 12.57 -16.94 13.59
N GLY A 506 12.39 -17.77 14.62
CA GLY A 506 12.65 -19.21 14.52
C GLY A 506 11.82 -19.90 13.43
N THR A 507 10.55 -19.52 13.29
CA THR A 507 9.66 -20.05 12.24
C THR A 507 10.05 -19.54 10.86
N ILE A 508 10.29 -18.24 10.72
CA ILE A 508 10.72 -17.60 9.47
C ILE A 508 12.03 -18.22 8.98
N CYS A 509 13.03 -18.38 9.85
CA CYS A 509 14.30 -19.01 9.50
C CYS A 509 14.11 -20.44 8.96
N ARG A 510 13.20 -21.22 9.56
CA ARG A 510 12.89 -22.57 9.09
C ARG A 510 12.33 -22.57 7.67
N HIS A 511 11.44 -21.64 7.36
CA HIS A 511 10.86 -21.49 6.02
C HIS A 511 11.88 -20.98 5.00
N LEU A 512 12.66 -19.95 5.34
CA LEU A 512 13.72 -19.43 4.48
C LEU A 512 14.78 -20.51 4.19
N LYS A 513 15.16 -21.32 5.19
CA LYS A 513 16.10 -22.42 5.03
C LYS A 513 15.65 -23.42 3.96
N ILE A 514 14.36 -23.77 3.92
CA ILE A 514 13.80 -24.69 2.92
C ILE A 514 13.93 -24.10 1.51
N HIS A 515 13.50 -22.84 1.33
CA HIS A 515 13.52 -22.19 0.01
C HIS A 515 14.94 -21.88 -0.49
N LEU A 516 15.86 -21.49 0.41
CA LEU A 516 17.29 -21.35 0.10
C LEU A 516 17.91 -22.68 -0.34
N ALA A 517 17.60 -23.78 0.34
CA ALA A 517 18.10 -25.12 0.00
C ALA A 517 17.63 -25.60 -1.38
N ARG A 518 16.36 -25.29 -1.71
CA ARG A 518 15.75 -25.62 -3.00
C ARG A 518 16.08 -24.63 -4.12
N ARG A 519 16.60 -23.45 -3.77
CA ARG A 519 16.87 -22.34 -4.69
C ARG A 519 15.60 -21.80 -5.35
N GLU A 520 14.51 -21.78 -4.60
CA GLU A 520 13.21 -21.23 -5.01
C GLU A 520 13.08 -19.79 -4.50
N GLU A 521 12.54 -18.89 -5.33
CA GLU A 521 12.25 -17.49 -4.95
C GLU A 521 13.40 -16.80 -4.18
N LEU A 522 14.64 -17.02 -4.63
CA LEU A 522 15.84 -16.53 -3.95
C LEU A 522 15.81 -15.01 -3.72
N ARG A 523 15.22 -14.24 -4.64
CA ARG A 523 15.04 -12.80 -4.51
C ARG A 523 14.18 -12.42 -3.31
N MET A 524 13.04 -13.09 -3.13
CA MET A 524 12.19 -12.85 -1.97
C MET A 524 12.88 -13.30 -0.67
N CYS A 525 13.62 -14.41 -0.71
CA CYS A 525 14.40 -14.85 0.45
C CYS A 525 15.46 -13.81 0.87
N THR A 526 16.18 -13.24 -0.10
CA THR A 526 17.16 -12.18 0.18
C THR A 526 16.52 -10.88 0.63
N ASP A 527 15.36 -10.51 0.09
CA ASP A 527 14.62 -9.34 0.55
C ASP A 527 14.22 -9.49 2.02
N ILE A 528 13.59 -10.63 2.39
CA ILE A 528 13.17 -10.90 3.77
C ILE A 528 14.38 -10.91 4.71
N LEU A 529 15.45 -11.63 4.34
CA LEU A 529 16.66 -11.69 5.17
C LEU A 529 17.31 -10.31 5.29
N GLY A 530 17.32 -9.51 4.22
CA GLY A 530 17.80 -8.14 4.22
C GLY A 530 17.01 -7.23 5.17
N GLU A 531 15.68 -7.32 5.19
CA GLU A 531 14.82 -6.58 6.14
C GLU A 531 15.13 -6.98 7.59
N ILE A 532 15.23 -8.28 7.87
CA ILE A 532 15.58 -8.77 9.21
C ILE A 532 16.96 -8.25 9.65
N LEU A 533 17.98 -8.40 8.80
CA LEU A 533 19.34 -7.97 9.10
C LEU A 533 19.41 -6.46 9.30
N SER A 534 18.71 -5.68 8.49
CA SER A 534 18.68 -4.22 8.61
C SER A 534 17.98 -3.77 9.89
N PHE A 535 16.87 -4.42 10.25
CA PHE A 535 16.14 -4.17 11.49
C PHE A 535 17.03 -4.45 12.72
N LEU A 536 17.67 -5.61 12.78
CA LEU A 536 18.54 -5.99 13.90
C LEU A 536 19.78 -5.10 13.99
N HIS A 537 20.38 -4.73 12.85
CA HIS A 537 21.53 -3.84 12.83
C HIS A 537 21.22 -2.44 13.37
N LYS A 538 20.06 -1.89 12.99
CA LYS A 538 19.62 -0.58 13.48
C LYS A 538 19.36 -0.63 14.99
N ARG A 539 18.58 -1.62 15.43
CA ARG A 539 18.19 -1.77 16.84
C ARG A 539 19.39 -2.10 17.75
N GLY A 540 20.38 -2.81 17.24
CA GLY A 540 21.64 -3.07 17.95
C GLY A 540 22.52 -1.84 18.17
N ARG A 541 22.38 -0.79 17.34
CA ARG A 541 23.11 0.49 17.50
C ARG A 541 22.39 1.51 18.39
N ASP A 542 21.08 1.40 18.53
CA ASP A 542 20.26 2.39 19.25
C ASP A 542 20.46 2.36 20.77
N THR A 543 21.14 1.34 21.32
CA THR A 543 21.36 1.18 22.76
C THR A 543 22.83 1.03 23.12
N ASP A 544 23.36 1.90 23.98
CA ASP A 544 24.71 1.76 24.59
C ASP A 544 24.87 0.53 25.51
N LYS A 545 23.83 -0.31 25.63
CA LYS A 545 23.80 -1.54 26.44
C LYS A 545 23.57 -2.75 25.54
N VAL A 546 24.19 -3.87 25.93
CA VAL A 546 23.96 -5.17 25.29
C VAL A 546 22.48 -5.54 25.39
N ASN A 547 21.81 -5.66 24.24
CA ASN A 547 20.44 -6.15 24.15
C ASN A 547 20.46 -7.68 23.96
N ASN A 548 20.20 -8.42 25.04
CA ASN A 548 20.21 -9.89 25.04
C ASN A 548 19.22 -10.49 24.05
N CYS A 549 18.09 -9.83 23.77
CA CYS A 549 17.12 -10.30 22.79
C CYS A 549 17.70 -10.24 21.37
N ILE A 550 18.36 -9.12 21.02
CA ILE A 550 19.00 -8.96 19.71
C ILE A 550 20.15 -9.96 19.53
N GLN A 551 20.95 -10.18 20.57
CA GLN A 551 22.01 -11.21 20.56
C GLN A 551 21.43 -12.60 20.28
N HIS A 552 20.34 -12.96 20.95
CA HIS A 552 19.70 -14.25 20.71
C HIS A 552 19.02 -14.35 19.33
N ASP A 553 18.51 -13.25 18.78
CA ASP A 553 17.98 -13.20 17.41
C ASP A 553 19.08 -13.41 16.36
N ILE A 554 20.24 -12.78 16.55
CA ILE A 554 21.42 -12.97 15.70
C ILE A 554 21.95 -14.41 15.81
N GLU A 555 21.98 -14.99 17.03
CA GLU A 555 22.29 -16.42 17.24
C GLU A 555 21.35 -17.31 16.42
N THR A 556 20.04 -17.03 16.48
CA THR A 556 19.02 -17.78 15.74
C THR A 556 19.26 -17.73 14.23
N LEU A 557 19.57 -16.55 13.69
CA LEU A 557 19.92 -16.37 12.27
C LEU A 557 21.20 -17.12 11.90
N CYS A 558 22.26 -16.97 12.70
CA CYS A 558 23.55 -17.59 12.49
C CYS A 558 23.41 -19.11 12.39
N VAL A 559 22.84 -19.73 13.43
CA VAL A 559 22.71 -21.19 13.54
C VAL A 559 21.73 -21.75 12.51
N SER A 560 20.68 -21.01 12.17
CA SER A 560 19.65 -21.52 11.25
C SER A 560 20.01 -21.35 9.77
N LEU A 561 20.60 -20.21 9.39
CA LEU A 561 20.70 -19.76 8.01
C LEU A 561 22.13 -19.66 7.46
N LEU A 562 23.17 -19.49 8.28
CA LEU A 562 24.52 -19.22 7.76
C LEU A 562 25.04 -20.33 6.85
N ASP A 563 24.98 -21.59 7.29
CA ASP A 563 25.48 -22.72 6.49
C ASP A 563 24.71 -22.89 5.18
N ILE A 564 23.37 -22.79 5.21
CA ILE A 564 22.57 -22.94 4.00
C ILE A 564 22.78 -21.77 3.03
N LEU A 565 22.97 -20.56 3.55
CA LEU A 565 23.26 -19.38 2.74
C LEU A 565 24.62 -19.55 2.03
N VAL A 566 25.65 -19.98 2.76
CA VAL A 566 26.98 -20.29 2.20
C VAL A 566 26.87 -21.39 1.15
N GLN A 567 26.14 -22.47 1.43
CA GLN A 567 25.93 -23.56 0.47
C GLN A 567 25.21 -23.08 -0.80
N THR A 568 24.17 -22.28 -0.66
CA THR A 568 23.42 -21.73 -1.80
C THR A 568 24.30 -20.83 -2.65
N ILE A 569 25.09 -19.92 -2.03
CA ILE A 569 26.06 -19.07 -2.75
C ILE A 569 27.08 -19.93 -3.50
N LEU A 570 27.67 -20.94 -2.84
CA LEU A 570 28.67 -21.81 -3.45
C LEU A 570 28.17 -22.50 -4.72
N ILE A 571 26.90 -22.92 -4.76
CA ILE A 571 26.30 -23.58 -5.92
C ILE A 571 26.11 -22.61 -7.09
N ILE A 572 25.74 -21.37 -6.82
CA ILE A 572 25.36 -20.41 -7.87
C ILE A 572 26.49 -19.45 -8.26
N ILE A 573 27.60 -19.37 -7.51
CA ILE A 573 28.62 -18.33 -7.66
C ILE A 573 29.18 -18.25 -9.09
N ASN A 574 29.30 -19.40 -9.76
CA ASN A 574 29.79 -19.48 -11.14
C ASN A 574 28.74 -19.13 -12.21
N THR A 575 27.49 -18.87 -11.83
CA THR A 575 26.39 -18.61 -12.79
C THR A 575 26.23 -17.14 -13.17
N ASN A 576 26.97 -16.22 -12.54
CA ASN A 576 26.93 -14.76 -12.78
C ASN A 576 25.49 -14.17 -12.85
N GLY A 577 24.56 -14.71 -12.05
CA GLY A 577 23.18 -14.25 -11.99
C GLY A 577 23.00 -12.96 -11.17
N PRO A 578 22.00 -12.12 -11.47
CA PRO A 578 21.74 -10.85 -10.75
C PRO A 578 21.39 -11.04 -9.27
N ILE A 579 21.06 -12.27 -8.86
CA ILE A 579 20.73 -12.62 -7.48
C ILE A 579 21.98 -12.81 -6.59
N LEU A 580 23.15 -13.11 -7.19
CA LEU A 580 24.37 -13.39 -6.45
C LEU A 580 24.76 -12.22 -5.54
N GLY A 581 24.71 -10.99 -6.05
CA GLY A 581 25.01 -9.79 -5.26
C GLY A 581 24.10 -9.62 -4.04
N CYS A 582 22.81 -10.00 -4.14
CA CYS A 582 21.86 -9.91 -3.03
C CYS A 582 22.16 -10.96 -1.96
N LEU A 583 22.50 -12.19 -2.36
CA LEU A 583 22.88 -13.27 -1.44
C LEU A 583 24.20 -12.96 -0.72
N VAL A 584 25.17 -12.42 -1.46
CA VAL A 584 26.46 -11.98 -0.90
C VAL A 584 26.24 -10.81 0.07
N ALA A 585 25.38 -9.84 -0.26
CA ALA A 585 25.03 -8.77 0.66
C ALA A 585 24.39 -9.30 1.95
N CYS A 586 23.51 -10.31 1.87
CA CYS A 586 22.96 -10.98 3.05
C CYS A 586 24.02 -11.73 3.86
N LEU A 587 24.96 -12.43 3.20
CA LEU A 587 26.06 -13.13 3.88
C LEU A 587 26.94 -12.14 4.63
N ILE A 588 27.38 -11.07 3.95
CA ILE A 588 28.20 -10.03 4.55
C ILE A 588 27.44 -9.30 5.68
N GLY A 589 26.15 -9.00 5.49
CA GLY A 589 25.32 -8.38 6.51
C GLY A 589 25.06 -9.24 7.74
N LEU A 590 24.98 -10.57 7.57
CA LEU A 590 24.91 -11.53 8.69
C LEU A 590 26.25 -11.60 9.42
N LEU A 591 27.36 -11.81 8.69
CA LEU A 591 28.72 -11.86 9.25
C LEU A 591 29.08 -10.57 10.01
N GLN A 592 28.64 -9.41 9.53
CA GLN A 592 28.85 -8.12 10.19
C GLN A 592 28.27 -8.04 11.60
N GLN A 593 27.21 -8.81 11.87
CA GLN A 593 26.49 -8.78 13.14
C GLN A 593 26.96 -9.86 14.10
N LEU A 594 27.82 -10.79 13.67
CA LEU A 594 28.37 -11.83 14.52
C LEU A 594 29.52 -11.28 15.37
N ASP A 595 29.59 -11.77 16.60
CA ASP A 595 30.71 -11.57 17.53
C ASP A 595 31.20 -12.93 18.05
N GLU A 596 32.18 -12.91 18.95
CA GLU A 596 32.78 -14.11 19.54
C GLU A 596 31.73 -15.06 20.16
N TYR A 597 30.68 -14.51 20.79
CA TYR A 597 29.60 -15.31 21.36
C TYR A 597 28.86 -16.09 20.27
N HIS A 598 28.46 -15.41 19.19
CA HIS A 598 27.72 -16.07 18.10
C HIS A 598 28.54 -17.15 17.40
N TYR A 599 29.84 -16.93 17.18
CA TYR A 599 30.73 -17.93 16.61
C TYR A 599 30.89 -19.13 17.54
N ALA A 600 31.08 -18.91 18.85
CA ALA A 600 31.15 -20.00 19.83
C ALA A 600 29.89 -20.90 19.78
N ARG A 601 28.70 -20.28 19.73
CA ARG A 601 27.42 -20.99 19.61
C ARG A 601 27.30 -21.78 18.31
N LEU A 602 27.77 -21.22 17.19
CA LEU A 602 27.83 -21.93 15.90
C LEU A 602 28.73 -23.17 15.98
N TRP A 603 29.89 -23.06 16.63
CA TRP A 603 30.82 -24.18 16.82
C TRP A 603 30.20 -25.28 17.68
N GLU A 604 29.49 -24.91 18.74
CA GLU A 604 28.76 -25.86 19.59
C GLU A 604 27.68 -26.61 18.79
N GLU A 605 26.86 -25.91 17.98
CA GLU A 605 25.82 -26.59 17.20
C GLU A 605 26.42 -27.52 16.13
N LEU A 606 27.45 -27.07 15.41
CA LEU A 606 28.12 -27.87 14.37
C LEU A 606 28.90 -29.07 14.93
N THR A 607 29.14 -29.12 16.24
CA THR A 607 29.82 -30.24 16.92
C THR A 607 28.92 -30.99 17.90
N ARG A 608 27.61 -30.69 17.94
CA ARG A 608 26.65 -31.26 18.89
C ARG A 608 26.55 -32.80 18.84
N SER A 609 26.75 -33.41 17.67
CA SER A 609 26.77 -34.87 17.51
C SER A 609 28.05 -35.53 18.01
N GLY A 610 29.06 -34.76 18.44
CA GLY A 610 30.41 -35.24 18.72
C GLY A 610 31.25 -35.47 17.45
N GLU A 611 30.66 -35.36 16.26
CA GLU A 611 31.35 -35.53 14.99
C GLU A 611 32.03 -34.23 14.54
N ARG A 612 33.25 -34.34 14.00
CA ARG A 612 33.98 -33.19 13.43
C ARG A 612 33.55 -32.85 12.00
N LYS A 613 32.88 -33.78 11.33
CA LYS A 613 32.56 -33.69 9.90
C LYS A 613 31.66 -32.48 9.56
N PRO A 614 30.56 -32.18 10.30
CA PRO A 614 29.72 -31.03 9.96
C PRO A 614 30.48 -29.70 10.05
N LEU A 615 31.28 -29.51 11.09
CA LEU A 615 32.15 -28.34 11.24
C LEU A 615 33.20 -28.26 10.11
N LYS A 616 33.88 -29.37 9.78
CA LYS A 616 34.83 -29.43 8.67
C LYS A 616 34.17 -29.04 7.35
N ASP A 617 33.03 -29.64 7.04
CA ASP A 617 32.33 -29.43 5.78
C ASP A 617 31.84 -27.97 5.67
N PHE A 618 31.38 -27.37 6.77
CA PHE A 618 31.05 -25.94 6.84
C PHE A 618 32.26 -25.05 6.57
N LEU A 619 33.39 -25.29 7.26
CA LEU A 619 34.62 -24.51 7.09
C LEU A 619 35.15 -24.59 5.66
N LEU A 620 35.13 -25.77 5.05
CA LEU A 620 35.50 -25.94 3.63
C LEU A 620 34.61 -25.09 2.71
N ARG A 621 33.28 -25.12 2.92
CA ARG A 621 32.34 -24.34 2.11
C ARG A 621 32.56 -22.83 2.29
N VAL A 622 32.65 -22.34 3.52
CA VAL A 622 32.80 -20.89 3.78
C VAL A 622 34.14 -20.38 3.25
N PHE A 623 35.24 -21.13 3.39
CA PHE A 623 36.52 -20.73 2.82
C PHE A 623 36.51 -20.70 1.30
N LEU A 624 35.85 -21.66 0.65
CA LEU A 624 35.68 -21.63 -0.81
C LEU A 624 34.85 -20.43 -1.27
N VAL A 625 33.72 -20.15 -0.61
CA VAL A 625 32.89 -18.99 -0.92
C VAL A 625 33.69 -17.71 -0.74
N LEU A 626 34.30 -17.48 0.42
CA LEU A 626 35.09 -16.28 0.67
C LEU A 626 36.25 -16.12 -0.33
N LYS A 627 36.88 -17.23 -0.74
CA LYS A 627 37.97 -17.20 -1.73
C LYS A 627 37.46 -16.72 -3.08
N GLU A 628 36.33 -17.23 -3.53
CA GLU A 628 35.72 -16.78 -4.78
C GLU A 628 35.21 -15.33 -4.67
N LEU A 629 34.67 -14.90 -3.53
CA LEU A 629 34.22 -13.50 -3.33
C LEU A 629 35.37 -12.48 -3.35
N VAL A 630 36.56 -12.88 -2.92
CA VAL A 630 37.77 -12.03 -2.96
C VAL A 630 38.38 -12.01 -4.36
N ARG A 631 38.25 -13.10 -5.13
CA ARG A 631 38.76 -13.20 -6.50
C ARG A 631 37.83 -12.58 -7.53
N GLN A 632 36.52 -12.65 -7.30
CA GLN A 632 35.49 -12.16 -8.20
C GLN A 632 34.92 -10.84 -7.67
N GLU A 633 34.86 -9.81 -8.50
CA GLU A 633 34.27 -8.53 -8.11
C GLU A 633 32.74 -8.61 -8.18
N VAL A 634 32.10 -9.09 -7.10
CA VAL A 634 30.62 -9.21 -7.02
C VAL A 634 29.93 -7.84 -7.03
N PHE A 635 30.55 -6.83 -6.42
CA PHE A 635 30.03 -5.46 -6.39
C PHE A 635 30.75 -4.57 -7.40
N PRO A 636 30.03 -3.65 -8.07
CA PRO A 636 30.63 -2.70 -9.02
C PRO A 636 31.82 -1.91 -8.43
N PRO A 637 32.84 -1.56 -9.23
CA PRO A 637 34.04 -0.87 -8.77
C PRO A 637 33.79 0.54 -8.23
N ASP A 638 32.73 1.20 -8.68
CA ASP A 638 32.25 2.49 -8.16
C ASP A 638 31.64 2.38 -6.75
N TRP A 639 31.26 1.18 -6.30
CA TRP A 639 30.71 0.93 -4.95
C TRP A 639 31.82 0.72 -3.91
N LEU A 640 32.83 1.60 -3.91
CA LEU A 640 34.04 1.47 -3.10
C LEU A 640 33.75 1.31 -1.61
N VAL A 641 32.79 2.07 -1.06
CA VAL A 641 32.43 2.00 0.37
C VAL A 641 31.92 0.62 0.75
N LEU A 642 31.05 0.03 -0.09
CA LEU A 642 30.52 -1.31 0.14
C LEU A 642 31.61 -2.37 0.02
N ARG A 643 32.49 -2.25 -1.00
CA ARG A 643 33.62 -3.17 -1.21
C ARG A 643 34.60 -3.16 -0.03
N MET A 644 34.99 -1.97 0.45
CA MET A 644 35.89 -1.86 1.61
C MET A 644 35.24 -2.40 2.88
N GLN A 645 33.95 -2.10 3.10
CA GLN A 645 33.23 -2.63 4.25
C GLN A 645 33.11 -4.16 4.21
N ALA A 646 32.82 -4.74 3.03
CA ALA A 646 32.76 -6.19 2.85
C ALA A 646 34.13 -6.83 3.13
N ASN A 647 35.22 -6.26 2.60
CA ASN A 647 36.57 -6.75 2.88
C ASN A 647 36.92 -6.70 4.37
N HIS A 648 36.55 -5.62 5.07
CA HIS A 648 36.78 -5.51 6.50
C HIS A 648 36.00 -6.59 7.28
N ILE A 649 34.73 -6.83 6.93
CA ILE A 649 33.91 -7.88 7.54
C ILE A 649 34.50 -9.27 7.27
N ILE A 650 34.94 -9.53 6.03
CA ILE A 650 35.60 -10.80 5.68
C ILE A 650 36.86 -11.01 6.52
N LEU A 651 37.67 -9.97 6.73
CA LEU A 651 38.87 -10.04 7.56
C LEU A 651 38.54 -10.40 9.02
N GLU A 652 37.58 -9.70 9.64
CA GLU A 652 37.18 -10.00 11.02
C GLU A 652 36.59 -11.41 11.14
N SER A 653 35.72 -11.81 10.22
CA SER A 653 35.19 -13.17 10.16
C SER A 653 36.31 -14.21 9.99
N LEU A 654 37.34 -13.95 9.18
CA LEU A 654 38.44 -14.89 8.97
C LEU A 654 39.27 -15.14 10.23
N LYS A 655 39.36 -14.17 11.15
CA LYS A 655 40.00 -14.38 12.46
C LYS A 655 39.21 -15.37 13.30
N GLU A 656 37.89 -15.23 13.33
CA GLU A 656 36.98 -16.12 14.06
C GLU A 656 36.91 -17.53 13.42
N LEU A 657 36.81 -17.61 12.09
CA LEU A 657 36.81 -18.88 11.35
C LEU A 657 38.15 -19.63 11.46
N ALA A 658 39.24 -18.95 11.82
CA ALA A 658 40.56 -19.56 12.01
C ALA A 658 40.66 -20.31 13.34
N GLN A 659 39.91 -19.90 14.37
CA GLN A 659 40.07 -20.49 15.70
C GLN A 659 39.80 -22.02 15.71
N PRO A 660 38.71 -22.53 15.08
CA PRO A 660 38.48 -23.98 15.01
C PRO A 660 39.62 -24.78 14.39
N LEU A 661 40.37 -24.20 13.45
CA LEU A 661 41.56 -24.83 12.88
C LEU A 661 42.62 -25.07 13.96
N ALA A 662 42.91 -24.05 14.76
CA ALA A 662 43.92 -24.09 15.81
C ALA A 662 43.55 -25.04 16.96
N PHE A 663 42.29 -25.07 17.41
CA PHE A 663 41.89 -25.86 18.59
C PHE A 663 41.23 -27.22 18.29
N LYS A 664 40.56 -27.43 17.15
CA LYS A 664 39.98 -28.76 16.78
C LYS A 664 40.82 -29.52 15.76
N PHE A 665 41.42 -28.85 14.77
CA PHE A 665 42.05 -29.48 13.61
C PHE A 665 43.59 -29.42 13.60
N ARG A 666 44.22 -29.16 14.76
CA ARG A 666 45.67 -29.11 14.92
C ARG A 666 46.29 -30.41 15.47
N GLN A 667 45.76 -30.95 16.58
CA GLN A 667 46.46 -31.97 17.38
C GLN A 667 46.04 -33.41 17.06
N ILE A 668 44.86 -33.86 17.52
CA ILE A 668 44.49 -35.28 17.53
C ILE A 668 44.11 -35.81 16.14
N HIS A 669 43.62 -34.95 15.25
CA HIS A 669 43.37 -35.25 13.84
C HIS A 669 43.67 -34.01 12.99
N PHE A 670 44.90 -33.93 12.51
CA PHE A 670 45.36 -32.83 11.65
C PHE A 670 44.65 -32.87 10.29
N ASP A 671 44.13 -31.72 9.84
CA ASP A 671 43.41 -31.61 8.57
C ASP A 671 44.15 -30.71 7.58
N SER A 672 45.09 -31.29 6.83
CA SER A 672 45.96 -30.53 5.93
C SER A 672 45.19 -29.77 4.85
N GLN A 673 44.04 -30.29 4.42
CA GLN A 673 43.20 -29.66 3.41
C GLN A 673 42.60 -28.35 3.92
N LEU A 674 42.02 -28.34 5.13
CA LEU A 674 41.44 -27.14 5.73
C LEU A 674 42.48 -26.02 5.93
N TRP A 675 43.64 -26.37 6.47
CA TRP A 675 44.74 -25.43 6.66
C TRP A 675 45.26 -24.86 5.34
N SER A 676 45.44 -25.71 4.32
CA SER A 676 45.83 -25.26 2.98
C SER A 676 44.78 -24.33 2.37
N MET A 677 43.49 -24.64 2.52
CA MET A 677 42.40 -23.79 2.05
C MET A 677 42.43 -22.41 2.71
N TYR A 678 42.66 -22.37 4.03
CA TYR A 678 42.75 -21.13 4.80
C TYR A 678 43.91 -20.25 4.34
N PHE A 679 45.14 -20.80 4.24
CA PHE A 679 46.28 -20.00 3.78
C PHE A 679 46.11 -19.51 2.35
N ASN A 680 45.59 -20.35 1.45
CA ASN A 680 45.32 -19.92 0.07
C ASN A 680 44.25 -18.82 -0.01
N LEU A 681 43.23 -18.86 0.85
CA LEU A 681 42.26 -17.78 0.98
C LEU A 681 42.91 -16.51 1.52
N ALA A 682 43.74 -16.63 2.56
CA ALA A 682 44.45 -15.49 3.14
C ALA A 682 45.39 -14.81 2.14
N VAL A 683 46.13 -15.59 1.36
CA VAL A 683 46.97 -15.08 0.27
C VAL A 683 46.11 -14.38 -0.78
N ALA A 684 45.01 -15.01 -1.23
CA ALA A 684 44.09 -14.38 -2.19
C ALA A 684 43.50 -13.07 -1.66
N TYR A 685 43.21 -12.98 -0.36
CA TYR A 685 42.73 -11.76 0.29
C TYR A 685 43.77 -10.63 0.25
N LEU A 686 45.05 -10.96 0.47
CA LEU A 686 46.14 -9.99 0.44
C LEU A 686 46.44 -9.48 -0.97
N THR A 687 46.36 -10.36 -1.96
CA THR A 687 46.77 -10.07 -3.35
C THR A 687 45.63 -9.56 -4.23
N GLN A 688 44.42 -9.44 -3.69
CA GLN A 688 43.26 -9.00 -4.48
C GLN A 688 43.43 -7.55 -4.98
N PRO A 689 42.92 -7.21 -6.19
CA PRO A 689 43.02 -5.86 -6.74
C PRO A 689 42.39 -4.78 -5.86
N SER A 690 41.31 -5.12 -5.15
CA SER A 690 40.55 -4.15 -4.35
C SER A 690 41.32 -3.61 -3.14
N LEU A 691 42.35 -4.32 -2.67
CA LEU A 691 43.19 -3.92 -1.56
C LEU A 691 44.57 -3.40 -2.00
N GLN A 692 44.83 -3.32 -3.30
CA GLN A 692 46.04 -2.69 -3.83
C GLN A 692 45.91 -1.17 -3.78
N LEU A 693 46.06 -0.61 -2.57
CA LEU A 693 45.79 0.78 -2.22
C LEU A 693 46.61 1.79 -3.03
N GLU A 694 47.77 1.39 -3.52
CA GLU A 694 48.66 2.15 -4.40
C GLU A 694 48.06 2.45 -5.78
N GLN A 695 47.02 1.71 -6.20
CA GLN A 695 46.31 1.95 -7.45
C GLN A 695 45.24 3.05 -7.33
N PHE A 696 44.92 3.47 -6.10
CA PHE A 696 43.96 4.54 -5.84
C PHE A 696 44.65 5.91 -5.78
N SER A 697 43.87 6.96 -6.03
CA SER A 697 44.32 8.34 -5.75
C SER A 697 44.67 8.51 -4.27
N GLU A 698 45.67 9.33 -3.98
CA GLU A 698 46.15 9.63 -2.61
C GLU A 698 45.00 9.91 -1.62
N VAL A 699 44.07 10.80 -1.97
CA VAL A 699 42.91 11.15 -1.12
C VAL A 699 42.01 9.95 -0.80
N LYS A 700 41.83 9.02 -1.75
CA LYS A 700 41.04 7.81 -1.52
C LYS A 700 41.79 6.85 -0.60
N ARG A 701 43.09 6.67 -0.83
CA ARG A 701 43.97 5.83 -0.02
C ARG A 701 43.98 6.31 1.44
N GLU A 702 44.19 7.61 1.67
CA GLU A 702 44.20 8.20 3.02
C GLU A 702 42.89 7.93 3.77
N LYS A 703 41.74 8.15 3.13
CA LYS A 703 40.42 7.90 3.75
C LYS A 703 40.17 6.42 4.07
N ILE A 704 40.67 5.50 3.24
CA ILE A 704 40.56 4.06 3.51
C ILE A 704 41.41 3.71 4.74
N LEU A 705 42.66 4.17 4.76
CA LEU A 705 43.59 3.91 5.87
C LEU A 705 43.10 4.53 7.19
N GLU A 706 42.55 5.75 7.15
CA GLU A 706 41.98 6.42 8.33
C GLU A 706 40.85 5.61 8.97
N LYS A 707 39.99 4.99 8.14
CA LYS A 707 38.80 4.28 8.61
C LYS A 707 39.07 2.81 8.98
N TYR A 708 39.88 2.11 8.20
CA TYR A 708 40.05 0.65 8.30
C TYR A 708 41.47 0.21 8.68
N GLY A 709 42.45 1.12 8.64
CA GLY A 709 43.86 0.75 8.58
C GLY A 709 44.23 0.04 7.28
N ASP A 710 45.47 -0.45 7.19
CA ASP A 710 45.84 -1.35 6.10
C ASP A 710 45.42 -2.79 6.45
N MET A 711 44.27 -3.20 5.89
CA MET A 711 43.73 -4.55 6.08
C MET A 711 44.70 -5.66 5.64
N ARG A 712 45.64 -5.36 4.73
CA ARG A 712 46.64 -6.33 4.27
C ARG A 712 47.64 -6.64 5.38
N VAL A 713 48.07 -5.62 6.12
CA VAL A 713 48.98 -5.80 7.27
C VAL A 713 48.32 -6.65 8.36
N LEU A 714 47.04 -6.36 8.67
CA LEU A 714 46.28 -7.13 9.67
C LEU A 714 46.14 -8.60 9.29
N MET A 715 45.84 -8.90 8.02
CA MET A 715 45.76 -10.29 7.55
C MET A 715 47.13 -10.96 7.50
N GLY A 716 48.20 -10.23 7.18
CA GLY A 716 49.58 -10.73 7.24
C GLY A 716 49.98 -11.21 8.64
N PHE A 717 49.65 -10.44 9.68
CA PHE A 717 49.86 -10.86 11.07
C PHE A 717 49.01 -12.08 11.45
N GLN A 718 47.78 -12.18 10.92
CA GLN A 718 46.96 -13.36 11.12
C GLN A 718 47.58 -14.61 10.46
N ILE A 719 48.13 -14.50 9.25
CA ILE A 719 48.87 -15.60 8.60
C ILE A 719 50.06 -16.02 9.48
N LEU A 720 50.86 -15.07 9.96
CA LEU A 720 52.00 -15.35 10.85
C LEU A 720 51.58 -16.10 12.12
N SER A 721 50.53 -15.62 12.79
CA SER A 721 49.99 -16.25 14.00
C SER A 721 49.56 -17.69 13.71
N MET A 722 48.78 -17.89 12.65
CA MET A 722 48.31 -19.22 12.27
C MET A 722 49.45 -20.14 11.81
N TRP A 723 50.45 -19.63 11.08
CA TRP A 723 51.64 -20.36 10.65
C TRP A 723 52.48 -20.83 11.84
N SER A 724 52.76 -19.94 12.79
CA SER A 724 53.51 -20.26 14.01
C SER A 724 52.78 -21.31 14.85
N SER A 725 51.43 -21.31 14.80
CA SER A 725 50.62 -22.29 15.51
C SER A 725 50.69 -23.70 14.92
N LEU A 726 51.24 -23.94 13.72
CA LEU A 726 51.33 -25.29 13.16
C LEU A 726 52.38 -26.17 13.87
N GLY A 727 53.41 -25.59 14.45
CA GLY A 727 54.55 -26.33 15.02
C GLY A 727 55.20 -27.25 13.97
N GLU A 728 55.46 -28.51 14.31
CA GLU A 728 56.10 -29.48 13.40
C GLU A 728 55.30 -29.76 12.12
N LYS A 729 54.01 -29.43 12.08
CA LYS A 729 53.15 -29.59 10.90
C LYS A 729 53.44 -28.62 9.77
N GLN A 730 54.25 -27.57 10.00
CA GLN A 730 54.69 -26.64 8.95
C GLN A 730 55.33 -27.36 7.76
N LEU A 731 56.10 -28.43 8.00
CA LEU A 731 56.78 -29.23 6.97
C LEU A 731 55.83 -29.77 5.89
N GLU A 732 54.57 -30.08 6.24
CA GLU A 732 53.57 -30.61 5.30
C GLU A 732 53.12 -29.55 4.27
N PHE A 733 53.32 -28.26 4.55
CA PHE A 733 52.84 -27.16 3.73
C PHE A 733 53.94 -26.47 2.93
N ILE A 734 55.20 -26.60 3.33
CA ILE A 734 56.33 -25.93 2.69
C ILE A 734 56.28 -26.05 1.16
N PRO A 735 56.18 -27.25 0.54
CA PRO A 735 56.20 -27.35 -0.93
C PRO A 735 55.03 -26.63 -1.61
N GLY A 736 53.89 -26.49 -0.93
CA GLY A 736 52.70 -25.84 -1.49
C GLY A 736 52.59 -24.34 -1.17
N MET A 737 53.20 -23.87 -0.07
CA MET A 737 52.99 -22.52 0.47
C MET A 737 54.13 -21.55 0.16
N VAL A 738 55.30 -22.02 -0.27
CA VAL A 738 56.41 -21.15 -0.69
C VAL A 738 55.96 -20.17 -1.78
N GLY A 739 55.36 -20.67 -2.87
CA GLY A 739 54.85 -19.83 -3.96
C GLY A 739 53.79 -18.81 -3.50
N PRO A 740 52.68 -19.23 -2.85
CA PRO A 740 51.66 -18.33 -2.34
C PRO A 740 52.20 -17.24 -1.40
N PHE A 741 53.10 -17.55 -0.47
CA PHE A 741 53.69 -16.51 0.39
C PHE A 741 54.67 -15.61 -0.35
N LEU A 742 55.29 -16.09 -1.42
CA LEU A 742 56.12 -15.25 -2.28
C LEU A 742 55.25 -14.23 -3.05
N GLU A 743 54.03 -14.61 -3.43
CA GLU A 743 53.07 -13.64 -3.99
C GLU A 743 52.70 -12.54 -2.98
N VAL A 744 52.64 -12.85 -1.69
CA VAL A 744 52.39 -11.84 -0.64
C VAL A 744 53.51 -10.82 -0.58
N THR A 745 54.77 -11.24 -0.77
CA THR A 745 55.91 -10.29 -0.77
C THR A 745 55.85 -9.31 -1.95
N LEU A 746 55.11 -9.60 -3.03
CA LEU A 746 54.92 -8.66 -4.15
C LEU A 746 54.03 -7.47 -3.80
N VAL A 747 53.19 -7.59 -2.76
CA VAL A 747 52.34 -6.48 -2.30
C VAL A 747 53.24 -5.32 -1.85
N PRO A 748 53.05 -4.09 -2.36
CA PRO A 748 53.90 -2.95 -2.06
C PRO A 748 53.53 -2.32 -0.71
N GLU A 749 53.76 -3.09 0.35
CA GLU A 749 53.56 -2.67 1.74
C GLU A 749 54.69 -3.21 2.63
N SER A 750 55.48 -2.30 3.20
CA SER A 750 56.78 -2.64 3.81
C SER A 750 56.66 -3.54 5.03
N GLU A 751 55.68 -3.29 5.90
CA GLU A 751 55.50 -4.09 7.11
C GLU A 751 55.00 -5.50 6.80
N LEU A 752 54.16 -5.64 5.77
CA LEU A 752 53.73 -6.95 5.28
C LEU A 752 54.90 -7.74 4.69
N ARG A 753 55.75 -7.10 3.87
CA ARG A 753 56.95 -7.74 3.30
C ARG A 753 57.87 -8.28 4.39
N LYS A 754 58.19 -7.46 5.40
CA LYS A 754 59.02 -7.88 6.56
C LYS A 754 58.39 -9.03 7.32
N ALA A 755 57.08 -8.96 7.59
CA ALA A 755 56.33 -10.03 8.23
C ALA A 755 56.43 -11.35 7.46
N THR A 756 56.30 -11.34 6.13
CA THR A 756 56.38 -12.55 5.32
C THR A 756 57.80 -13.15 5.26
N LEU A 757 58.87 -12.34 5.33
CA LEU A 757 60.24 -12.86 5.40
C LEU A 757 60.47 -13.76 6.62
N HIS A 758 59.86 -13.44 7.77
CA HIS A 758 59.92 -14.30 8.95
C HIS A 758 59.33 -15.69 8.69
N ILE A 759 58.30 -15.81 7.85
CA ILE A 759 57.71 -17.10 7.47
C ILE A 759 58.73 -17.94 6.68
N PHE A 760 59.46 -17.34 5.73
CA PHE A 760 60.47 -18.06 4.97
C PHE A 760 61.65 -18.50 5.85
N PHE A 761 62.06 -17.67 6.80
CA PHE A 761 63.04 -18.06 7.81
C PHE A 761 62.56 -19.26 8.63
N ASP A 762 61.32 -19.22 9.12
CA ASP A 762 60.71 -20.34 9.84
C ASP A 762 60.62 -21.60 8.98
N MET A 763 60.29 -21.48 7.69
CA MET A 763 60.28 -22.61 6.74
C MET A 763 61.66 -23.26 6.63
N MET A 764 62.72 -22.45 6.45
CA MET A 764 64.10 -22.93 6.36
C MET A 764 64.54 -23.57 7.67
N GLU A 765 64.26 -22.95 8.81
CA GLU A 765 64.63 -23.48 10.12
C GLU A 765 63.88 -24.80 10.42
N CYS A 766 62.59 -24.86 10.09
CA CYS A 766 61.78 -26.06 10.28
C CYS A 766 62.29 -27.22 9.41
N GLU A 767 62.58 -26.99 8.12
CA GLU A 767 63.16 -28.01 7.26
C GLU A 767 64.57 -28.43 7.73
N GLN A 768 65.41 -27.47 8.11
CA GLN A 768 66.76 -27.71 8.62
C GLN A 768 66.74 -28.60 9.88
N ARG A 769 65.85 -28.30 10.84
CA ARG A 769 65.70 -29.11 12.07
C ARG A 769 65.23 -30.54 11.76
N ALA A 770 64.34 -30.71 10.79
CA ALA A 770 63.74 -32.01 10.50
C ALA A 770 64.58 -32.90 9.57
N ARG A 771 65.29 -32.31 8.61
CA ARG A 771 65.99 -33.02 7.53
C ARG A 771 67.50 -32.80 7.50
N GLY A 772 68.03 -31.86 8.29
CA GLY A 772 69.45 -31.47 8.29
C GLY A 772 69.87 -30.60 7.09
N SER A 773 68.93 -30.23 6.22
CA SER A 773 69.12 -29.33 5.07
C SER A 773 67.82 -28.61 4.75
N PHE A 774 67.86 -27.38 4.23
CA PHE A 774 66.70 -26.63 3.74
C PHE A 774 66.63 -26.54 2.19
N LYS A 775 67.28 -27.47 1.48
CA LYS A 775 67.42 -27.43 0.02
C LYS A 775 66.07 -27.49 -0.72
N SER A 776 65.02 -28.05 -0.13
CA SER A 776 63.71 -28.08 -0.77
C SER A 776 63.06 -26.71 -0.73
N VAL A 777 63.12 -26.02 0.42
CA VAL A 777 62.66 -24.62 0.54
C VAL A 777 63.44 -23.74 -0.43
N GLU A 778 64.77 -23.88 -0.46
CA GLU A 778 65.66 -23.12 -1.37
C GLU A 778 65.29 -23.35 -2.84
N SER A 779 65.15 -24.61 -3.27
CA SER A 779 64.84 -24.93 -4.67
C SER A 779 63.47 -24.38 -5.08
N GLU A 780 62.44 -24.56 -4.24
CA GLU A 780 61.09 -24.05 -4.54
C GLU A 780 61.06 -22.51 -4.56
N LEU A 781 61.82 -21.85 -3.66
CA LEU A 781 61.96 -20.39 -3.67
C LEU A 781 62.59 -19.88 -4.96
N ILE A 782 63.68 -20.50 -5.41
CA ILE A 782 64.36 -20.15 -6.67
C ILE A 782 63.41 -20.34 -7.84
N ASP A 783 62.77 -21.50 -7.96
CA ASP A 783 61.86 -21.82 -9.06
C ASP A 783 60.69 -20.82 -9.14
N LYS A 784 60.11 -20.43 -8.00
CA LYS A 784 59.00 -19.46 -7.95
C LYS A 784 59.47 -18.03 -8.20
N LEU A 785 60.62 -17.62 -7.67
CA LEU A 785 61.20 -16.31 -7.95
C LEU A 785 61.49 -16.13 -9.43
N ASP A 786 62.07 -17.13 -10.09
CA ASP A 786 62.34 -17.11 -11.52
C ASP A 786 61.06 -16.92 -12.33
N ILE A 787 59.97 -17.61 -11.96
CA ILE A 787 58.65 -17.42 -12.59
C ILE A 787 58.15 -15.98 -12.39
N LEU A 788 58.15 -15.46 -11.16
CA LEU A 788 57.63 -14.12 -10.87
C LEU A 788 58.42 -13.01 -11.58
N ILE A 789 59.76 -13.14 -11.62
CA ILE A 789 60.63 -12.20 -12.35
C ILE A 789 60.40 -12.31 -13.85
N SER A 790 60.21 -13.52 -14.38
CA SER A 790 59.90 -13.73 -15.81
C SER A 790 58.55 -13.10 -16.23
N GLU A 791 57.60 -13.00 -15.30
CA GLU A 791 56.32 -12.32 -15.48
C GLU A 791 56.39 -10.79 -15.25
N ASN A 792 57.59 -10.23 -15.06
CA ASN A 792 57.83 -8.81 -14.72
C ASN A 792 57.08 -8.33 -13.46
N LYS A 793 56.93 -9.20 -12.45
CA LYS A 793 56.37 -8.84 -11.15
C LYS A 793 57.45 -8.36 -10.18
N GLY A 794 57.10 -7.42 -9.29
CA GLY A 794 57.98 -6.85 -8.26
C GLY A 794 58.48 -5.44 -8.60
N ASP A 795 58.66 -4.61 -7.57
CA ASP A 795 59.19 -3.23 -7.67
C ASP A 795 60.67 -3.16 -7.23
N ASP A 796 61.29 -1.98 -7.30
CA ASP A 796 62.69 -1.81 -6.92
C ASP A 796 62.93 -2.06 -5.41
N GLU A 797 61.94 -1.76 -4.56
CA GLU A 797 61.99 -2.10 -3.13
C GLU A 797 61.95 -3.61 -2.89
N TYR A 798 61.15 -4.34 -3.66
CA TYR A 798 61.06 -5.79 -3.63
C TYR A 798 62.39 -6.44 -3.98
N ARG A 799 63.11 -5.90 -4.98
CA ARG A 799 64.46 -6.35 -5.31
C ARG A 799 65.46 -6.08 -4.18
N GLN A 800 65.32 -4.95 -3.48
CA GLN A 800 66.17 -4.61 -2.34
C GLN A 800 65.86 -5.47 -1.11
N LEU A 801 64.62 -5.91 -0.94
CA LEU A 801 64.17 -6.73 0.19
C LEU A 801 65.00 -8.02 0.37
N PHE A 802 65.47 -8.63 -0.73
CA PHE A 802 66.30 -9.85 -0.70
C PHE A 802 67.82 -9.57 -0.65
N ASN A 803 68.24 -8.30 -0.70
CA ASN A 803 69.64 -7.90 -0.51
C ASN A 803 69.96 -7.55 0.95
N THR A 804 68.93 -7.40 1.79
CA THR A 804 68.99 -7.21 3.25
C THR A 804 68.65 -8.50 3.95
#